data_AF-A0ABC9EX31-F1
#
_entry.id   AF-A0ABC9EX31-F1
#
_cell.length_a   1.000
_cell.length_b   1.000
_cell.length_c   1.000
_cell.angle_alpha   90.00
_cell.angle_beta   90.00
_cell.angle_gamma   90.00
#
_symmetry.space_group_name_H-M   'P 1'
#
loop_
_entity.id
_entity.type
_entity.pdbx_description
1 polymer ?
#
loop_
_entity_poly.entity_id
_entity_poly.type
_entity_poly.pdbx_seq_one_letter_code
_entity_poly.pdbx_strand_id
1 'polypeptide(L)'
;MRKRCGWLSSLWRPRRGGRTLPQPDQPRPDPEPEEVDKRGASDKVGMENIVSNGDFSEGLHLWQPNSCHAFVAVEGSGYHYGVKPHSGSSYAVLTHRTQSWQGLEQDITEKVSLGTEYFIAAYVRVHGEVHEPVRVQATLKFEDESSSTNYVSIARILSSQEHWEKMEGSFNLTTLPRRLVFYFEGPPPGVDLLIDSVTISYKKTERSVSSSIGGTDNIISNYDFSKGLHPWNPICCHAYVASQWSGFLDGVRGNSGENYAVVSKRTEHWQGLEQDITNRVSTGTAYVVSAFVRVDGNVQGQVEVKGTLRLQNTDGSTHYNPVGSVLASQEKWNKLEGSFSLTNMPKKVVFYLEGPPAGVDLIIDSVTITCSGHKQSKEVKVPSGVETIIKNPHFEDGLRNWSGRGCNICRHESTAYGNVQPLNGSYFASATGRVHNWNGIQQEITGRVERKVLYEISSAVRIFGSVNDTEVRATLWVQEYGRDRYVGLAKNQASDKQWTHLKGRFLLHAPFTKAVIFIEGPPAGIDILVDGLVLSPARKLQAAPCPKIENVLYGANLLHNSAFTRGLSGWSPMGSCRLSIQTEAPHMLSSILKDRASQKHISGRYILATNRTEVWMGPSQVITDKLKLHVTYRVSAWVRAGSGGHGRHHVNVCLAVDNQWVNGGQVQADGDQWYEIKGAFKLEKQPSKATAYVQGPPPGVDLRVMDLQIYPVDRKARFEYLKEKTDKVRKRDVVLKFQGSNAANLLGSSVRIQQTENSFPFGSCIARHNIENEDLAEFFVKNFNWAVFENELKWYHTEAEQGRLNYKDSDELLEFCEKHKIQVRGHCLFWEVEDSVQPWVRSLQGHHLMTAIQNRLQSLLSRLLISKNGVPQLVGLACKAISAIQLERSYAIPWTSSPYWVFLSGLLSWM
;
A
#
# COMPACT_ATOMS: atom_id res chain seq x y z
N MET A 1 2.99 -39.96 -65.64
CA MET A 1 2.49 -39.17 -66.80
C MET A 1 1.44 -38.18 -66.32
N ARG A 2 1.20 -37.08 -67.05
CA ARG A 2 -0.12 -36.43 -67.36
C ARG A 2 -1.15 -36.25 -66.20
N LYS A 3 -1.84 -35.12 -66.01
CA LYS A 3 -2.09 -33.86 -66.78
C LYS A 3 -2.33 -32.74 -65.75
N ARG A 4 -1.91 -31.48 -65.95
CA ARG A 4 -2.35 -30.47 -66.94
C ARG A 4 -3.83 -30.05 -66.85
N CYS A 5 -4.02 -28.80 -66.41
CA CYS A 5 -4.74 -27.71 -67.10
C CYS A 5 -6.18 -27.89 -67.62
N GLY A 6 -7.01 -26.89 -67.28
CA GLY A 6 -7.87 -26.20 -68.26
C GLY A 6 -9.38 -26.44 -68.17
N TRP A 7 -10.20 -25.71 -68.93
CA TRP A 7 -9.85 -24.61 -69.85
C TRP A 7 -11.01 -23.64 -70.12
N LEU A 8 -10.73 -22.63 -70.94
CA LEU A 8 -11.59 -21.51 -71.35
C LEU A 8 -12.97 -21.86 -71.97
N SER A 9 -13.95 -21.02 -71.62
CA SER A 9 -14.99 -20.38 -72.47
C SER A 9 -15.96 -21.16 -73.37
N SER A 10 -17.26 -20.81 -73.23
CA SER A 10 -18.20 -20.46 -74.32
C SER A 10 -19.30 -19.57 -73.70
N LEU A 11 -19.56 -18.34 -74.15
CA LEU A 11 -20.38 -17.97 -75.32
C LEU A 11 -21.80 -18.57 -75.29
N TRP A 12 -22.84 -17.73 -75.16
CA TRP A 12 -23.72 -17.28 -76.25
C TRP A 12 -24.72 -16.19 -75.74
N ARG A 13 -25.21 -15.33 -76.64
CA ARG A 13 -26.37 -14.40 -76.48
C ARG A 13 -27.57 -15.02 -77.26
N PRO A 14 -28.85 -14.53 -77.22
CA PRO A 14 -29.34 -13.22 -76.74
C PRO A 14 -30.70 -13.14 -75.97
N ARG A 15 -30.87 -12.01 -75.25
CA ARG A 15 -32.08 -11.16 -75.02
C ARG A 15 -33.54 -11.65 -75.31
N ARG A 16 -34.42 -11.22 -74.37
CA ARG A 16 -35.90 -10.93 -74.44
C ARG A 16 -36.86 -12.15 -74.51
N GLY A 17 -38.06 -12.11 -73.92
CA GLY A 17 -38.65 -11.11 -72.98
C GLY A 17 -40.19 -11.03 -73.00
N GLY A 18 -40.83 -10.93 -71.81
CA GLY A 18 -42.30 -10.97 -71.62
C GLY A 18 -42.85 -12.41 -71.50
N ARG A 19 -44.04 -12.70 -70.95
CA ARG A 19 -45.17 -11.95 -70.35
C ARG A 19 -45.84 -12.88 -69.28
N THR A 20 -46.77 -12.54 -68.38
CA THR A 20 -47.60 -11.33 -68.08
C THR A 20 -47.97 -11.31 -66.58
N LEU A 21 -48.80 -10.35 -66.12
CA LEU A 21 -49.48 -10.32 -64.81
C LEU A 21 -51.01 -10.47 -64.99
N PRO A 22 -51.78 -10.75 -63.92
CA PRO A 22 -52.39 -9.73 -63.02
C PRO A 22 -52.25 -10.15 -61.52
N GLN A 23 -52.76 -9.53 -60.43
CA GLN A 23 -53.37 -8.24 -59.99
C GLN A 23 -53.43 -8.28 -58.42
N PRO A 24 -53.91 -7.27 -57.67
CA PRO A 24 -54.15 -5.84 -57.97
C PRO A 24 -53.42 -4.86 -57.01
N ASP A 25 -53.43 -3.56 -57.31
CA ASP A 25 -52.92 -2.48 -56.44
C ASP A 25 -53.99 -1.92 -55.47
N GLN A 26 -53.59 -1.50 -54.26
CA GLN A 26 -54.15 -0.33 -53.54
C GLN A 26 -53.11 0.35 -52.61
N PRO A 27 -53.20 1.67 -52.33
CA PRO A 27 -52.15 2.43 -51.60
C PRO A 27 -52.57 3.10 -50.27
N ARG A 28 -51.57 3.38 -49.40
CA ARG A 28 -51.43 4.45 -48.35
C ARG A 28 -52.66 4.90 -47.54
N PRO A 29 -52.56 4.98 -46.19
CA PRO A 29 -51.95 6.18 -45.58
C PRO A 29 -51.17 5.98 -44.25
N ASP A 30 -50.56 7.07 -43.77
CA ASP A 30 -50.13 7.32 -42.38
C ASP A 30 -51.34 7.80 -41.51
N PRO A 31 -51.24 8.12 -40.19
CA PRO A 31 -50.14 7.97 -39.23
C PRO A 31 -50.53 7.34 -37.86
N GLU A 32 -49.51 7.02 -37.01
CA GLU A 32 -49.57 6.84 -35.54
C GLU A 32 -50.54 5.77 -34.92
N PRO A 33 -50.44 5.44 -33.61
CA PRO A 33 -49.38 5.68 -32.61
C PRO A 33 -48.68 4.38 -32.11
N GLU A 34 -47.73 4.50 -31.19
CA GLU A 34 -46.99 3.37 -30.58
C GLU A 34 -47.68 2.78 -29.33
N GLU A 35 -47.72 1.45 -29.17
CA GLU A 35 -47.03 0.69 -28.10
C GLU A 35 -47.43 -0.82 -28.04
N VAL A 36 -46.49 -1.67 -27.56
CA VAL A 36 -46.71 -2.93 -26.76
C VAL A 36 -47.42 -4.12 -27.48
N ASP A 37 -46.90 -5.36 -27.56
CA ASP A 37 -45.79 -6.03 -26.85
C ASP A 37 -45.26 -7.36 -27.49
N LYS A 38 -44.18 -7.92 -26.93
CA LYS A 38 -43.80 -9.37 -26.83
C LYS A 38 -43.70 -10.18 -28.14
N ARG A 39 -42.51 -10.63 -28.59
CA ARG A 39 -41.48 -11.42 -27.84
C ARG A 39 -40.13 -11.51 -28.59
N GLY A 40 -39.06 -11.80 -27.83
CA GLY A 40 -37.92 -12.59 -28.34
C GLY A 40 -36.67 -11.81 -28.79
N ALA A 41 -35.97 -11.16 -27.87
CA ALA A 41 -34.60 -10.68 -28.12
C ALA A 41 -33.58 -11.83 -28.02
N SER A 42 -32.60 -11.86 -28.92
CA SER A 42 -31.43 -12.75 -28.85
C SER A 42 -30.22 -12.00 -28.31
N ASP A 43 -29.53 -12.55 -27.31
CA ASP A 43 -28.36 -11.92 -26.70
C ASP A 43 -27.22 -11.71 -27.70
N LYS A 44 -26.86 -10.45 -27.99
CA LYS A 44 -25.65 -10.10 -28.72
C LYS A 44 -24.46 -10.08 -27.76
N VAL A 45 -23.72 -11.19 -27.69
CA VAL A 45 -22.50 -11.28 -26.87
C VAL A 45 -21.38 -10.43 -27.48
N GLY A 46 -21.02 -9.34 -26.82
CA GLY A 46 -19.85 -8.53 -27.17
C GLY A 46 -18.53 -9.27 -26.88
N MET A 47 -17.65 -9.33 -27.88
CA MET A 47 -16.29 -9.84 -27.75
C MET A 47 -15.31 -8.67 -27.78
N GLU A 48 -14.46 -8.52 -26.75
CA GLU A 48 -13.49 -7.43 -26.65
C GLU A 48 -12.05 -7.96 -26.83
N ASN A 49 -11.29 -7.37 -27.77
CA ASN A 49 -9.92 -7.77 -28.09
C ASN A 49 -8.91 -7.07 -27.18
N ILE A 50 -7.93 -7.82 -26.66
CA ILE A 50 -6.83 -7.30 -25.83
C ILE A 50 -5.51 -7.14 -26.59
N VAL A 51 -5.37 -7.67 -27.81
CA VAL A 51 -4.16 -7.46 -28.62
C VAL A 51 -4.18 -6.05 -29.21
N SER A 52 -3.07 -5.33 -29.07
CA SER A 52 -2.87 -4.01 -29.69
C SER A 52 -2.13 -4.19 -31.03
N ASN A 53 -2.50 -3.41 -32.06
CA ASN A 53 -1.84 -3.41 -33.37
C ASN A 53 -1.71 -4.84 -33.98
N GLY A 54 -2.81 -5.61 -33.96
CA GLY A 54 -2.84 -7.01 -34.44
C GLY A 54 -2.96 -7.16 -35.97
N ASP A 55 -3.29 -6.08 -36.64
CA ASP A 55 -3.32 -5.84 -38.09
C ASP A 55 -2.03 -5.18 -38.62
N PHE A 56 -1.08 -4.88 -37.72
CA PHE A 56 0.24 -4.33 -38.00
C PHE A 56 0.24 -2.99 -38.76
N SER A 57 -0.86 -2.23 -38.69
CA SER A 57 -1.02 -0.93 -39.35
C SER A 57 -0.14 0.16 -38.74
N GLU A 58 0.25 0.03 -37.47
CA GLU A 58 1.26 0.86 -36.79
C GLU A 58 2.68 0.27 -36.90
N GLY A 59 2.93 -0.60 -37.90
CA GLY A 59 4.19 -1.34 -38.02
C GLY A 59 4.30 -2.42 -36.93
N LEU A 60 5.49 -2.60 -36.35
CA LEU A 60 5.70 -3.47 -35.18
C LEU A 60 5.50 -2.75 -33.84
N HIS A 61 4.72 -1.66 -33.79
CA HIS A 61 4.41 -1.00 -32.52
C HIS A 61 3.76 -2.00 -31.53
N LEU A 62 4.28 -2.04 -30.30
CA LEU A 62 3.92 -3.00 -29.23
C LEU A 62 4.21 -4.49 -29.54
N TRP A 63 4.92 -4.81 -30.62
CA TRP A 63 5.42 -6.17 -30.92
C TRP A 63 6.95 -6.21 -30.91
N GLN A 64 7.53 -7.31 -30.43
CA GLN A 64 8.97 -7.49 -30.34
C GLN A 64 9.39 -8.80 -31.02
N PRO A 65 10.43 -8.80 -31.89
CA PRO A 65 10.99 -10.02 -32.43
C PRO A 65 11.85 -10.73 -31.36
N ASN A 66 11.46 -11.95 -31.01
CA ASN A 66 12.25 -12.81 -30.14
C ASN A 66 13.39 -13.45 -30.94
N SER A 67 14.57 -12.83 -30.87
CA SER A 67 15.85 -13.35 -31.36
C SER A 67 15.89 -13.70 -32.86
N CYS A 68 15.11 -12.99 -33.68
CA CYS A 68 15.13 -13.02 -35.14
C CYS A 68 14.97 -11.61 -35.72
N HIS A 69 14.96 -11.46 -37.04
CA HIS A 69 14.68 -10.17 -37.70
C HIS A 69 13.20 -10.10 -38.07
N ALA A 70 12.48 -9.04 -37.70
CA ALA A 70 11.11 -8.83 -38.13
C ALA A 70 10.86 -7.40 -38.63
N PHE A 71 9.92 -7.28 -39.58
CA PHE A 71 9.43 -6.03 -40.14
C PHE A 71 7.97 -6.20 -40.59
N VAL A 72 7.35 -5.13 -41.09
CA VAL A 72 6.00 -5.20 -41.70
C VAL A 72 6.12 -5.03 -43.20
N ALA A 73 5.48 -5.93 -43.95
CA ALA A 73 5.29 -5.81 -45.39
C ALA A 73 3.90 -5.24 -45.66
N VAL A 74 3.80 -4.39 -46.69
CA VAL A 74 2.52 -3.84 -47.18
C VAL A 74 2.22 -4.36 -48.59
N GLU A 75 0.95 -4.35 -48.99
CA GLU A 75 0.59 -4.78 -50.35
C GLU A 75 1.36 -3.96 -51.41
N GLY A 76 1.99 -4.64 -52.37
CA GLY A 76 2.77 -3.99 -53.44
C GLY A 76 4.20 -3.60 -53.05
N SER A 77 4.64 -3.83 -51.81
CA SER A 77 6.02 -3.53 -51.33
C SER A 77 7.15 -4.31 -52.04
N GLY A 78 6.83 -5.23 -52.95
CA GLY A 78 7.79 -6.07 -53.67
C GLY A 78 8.35 -7.26 -52.88
N TYR A 79 8.13 -7.31 -51.57
CA TYR A 79 8.52 -8.43 -50.72
C TYR A 79 7.59 -9.65 -50.97
N HIS A 80 8.12 -10.62 -51.70
CA HIS A 80 7.43 -11.82 -52.22
C HIS A 80 6.20 -11.55 -53.09
N TYR A 81 6.45 -11.48 -54.40
CA TYR A 81 5.48 -11.16 -55.44
C TYR A 81 4.25 -12.09 -55.40
N GLY A 82 3.07 -11.51 -55.12
CA GLY A 82 1.80 -12.24 -55.06
C GLY A 82 1.26 -12.53 -53.66
N VAL A 83 2.01 -12.23 -52.59
CA VAL A 83 1.44 -12.22 -51.23
C VAL A 83 0.62 -10.94 -51.03
N LYS A 84 -0.65 -11.11 -50.64
CA LYS A 84 -1.53 -10.05 -50.15
C LYS A 84 -1.71 -10.21 -48.63
N PRO A 85 -1.91 -9.12 -47.86
CA PRO A 85 -2.45 -9.22 -46.51
C PRO A 85 -3.75 -10.04 -46.49
N HIS A 86 -4.01 -10.72 -45.38
CA HIS A 86 -5.32 -11.27 -45.07
C HIS A 86 -6.28 -10.15 -44.61
N SER A 87 -5.80 -9.16 -43.87
CA SER A 87 -6.59 -8.00 -43.45
C SER A 87 -5.84 -6.67 -43.58
N GLY A 88 -6.58 -5.56 -43.63
CA GLY A 88 -5.99 -4.23 -43.72
C GLY A 88 -5.09 -4.05 -44.95
N SER A 89 -3.92 -3.47 -44.74
CA SER A 89 -2.92 -3.15 -45.79
C SER A 89 -1.54 -3.77 -45.52
N SER A 90 -1.39 -4.52 -44.43
CA SER A 90 -0.12 -4.80 -43.74
C SER A 90 -0.11 -6.19 -43.10
N TYR A 91 1.05 -6.85 -43.09
CA TYR A 91 1.29 -8.06 -42.31
C TYR A 91 2.73 -8.09 -41.77
N ALA A 92 2.92 -8.70 -40.59
CA ALA A 92 4.24 -8.89 -40.02
C ALA A 92 4.98 -10.03 -40.74
N VAL A 93 6.29 -9.86 -40.90
CA VAL A 93 7.20 -10.86 -41.49
C VAL A 93 8.36 -11.08 -40.53
N LEU A 94 8.67 -12.34 -40.22
CA LEU A 94 9.82 -12.77 -39.44
C LEU A 94 10.77 -13.55 -40.35
N THR A 95 12.02 -13.11 -40.40
CA THR A 95 13.07 -13.64 -41.27
C THR A 95 14.34 -13.98 -40.48
N HIS A 96 15.31 -14.63 -41.13
CA HIS A 96 16.61 -14.99 -40.55
C HIS A 96 16.50 -15.88 -39.30
N ARG A 97 15.42 -16.68 -39.23
CA ARG A 97 15.12 -17.56 -38.09
C ARG A 97 16.06 -18.78 -38.11
N THR A 98 16.97 -18.81 -37.14
CA THR A 98 17.96 -19.89 -36.92
C THR A 98 17.50 -20.97 -35.94
N GLN A 99 16.39 -20.76 -35.23
CA GLN A 99 15.79 -21.70 -34.29
C GLN A 99 14.26 -21.68 -34.39
N SER A 100 13.60 -22.82 -34.14
CA SER A 100 12.14 -22.92 -34.27
C SER A 100 11.35 -22.12 -33.22
N TRP A 101 11.94 -21.84 -32.05
CA TRP A 101 11.32 -21.01 -30.99
C TRP A 101 11.39 -19.49 -31.26
N GLN A 102 12.14 -19.06 -32.27
CA GLN A 102 12.25 -17.65 -32.64
C GLN A 102 10.96 -17.17 -33.32
N GLY A 103 10.51 -15.97 -32.96
CA GLY A 103 9.10 -15.61 -33.01
C GLY A 103 8.83 -14.11 -32.86
N LEU A 104 7.54 -13.75 -32.81
CA LEU A 104 7.07 -12.39 -32.56
C LEU A 104 6.23 -12.40 -31.29
N GLU A 105 6.53 -11.51 -30.33
CA GLU A 105 5.96 -11.50 -28.99
C GLU A 105 5.33 -10.15 -28.61
N GLN A 106 4.21 -10.19 -27.86
CA GLN A 106 3.58 -9.03 -27.21
C GLN A 106 3.33 -9.35 -25.73
N ASP A 107 3.64 -8.39 -24.86
CA ASP A 107 3.34 -8.49 -23.44
C ASP A 107 1.85 -8.22 -23.20
N ILE A 108 1.17 -9.15 -22.53
CA ILE A 108 -0.27 -9.07 -22.24
C ILE A 108 -0.55 -9.07 -20.74
N THR A 109 0.47 -8.94 -19.89
CA THR A 109 0.39 -9.09 -18.43
C THR A 109 -0.70 -8.24 -17.79
N GLU A 110 -0.79 -6.95 -18.16
CA GLU A 110 -1.76 -6.01 -17.57
C GLU A 110 -3.13 -6.03 -18.28
N LYS A 111 -3.32 -6.92 -19.27
CA LYS A 111 -4.53 -7.02 -20.09
C LYS A 111 -5.37 -8.29 -19.82
N VAL A 112 -4.88 -9.19 -18.97
CA VAL A 112 -5.53 -10.48 -18.64
C VAL A 112 -6.09 -10.50 -17.21
N SER A 113 -7.13 -11.29 -16.99
CA SER A 113 -7.82 -11.42 -15.69
C SER A 113 -8.04 -12.88 -15.31
N LEU A 114 -7.98 -13.16 -14.00
CA LEU A 114 -8.19 -14.51 -13.44
C LEU A 114 -9.58 -15.04 -13.76
N GLY A 115 -9.67 -16.35 -14.03
CA GLY A 115 -10.92 -17.05 -14.31
C GLY A 115 -11.61 -16.67 -15.63
N THR A 116 -11.12 -15.65 -16.33
CA THR A 116 -11.65 -15.23 -17.65
C THR A 116 -11.12 -16.16 -18.74
N GLU A 117 -12.01 -16.63 -19.60
CA GLU A 117 -11.64 -17.40 -20.79
C GLU A 117 -11.38 -16.47 -21.98
N TYR A 118 -10.18 -16.60 -22.55
CA TYR A 118 -9.71 -15.82 -23.70
C TYR A 118 -9.62 -16.72 -24.94
N PHE A 119 -10.12 -16.24 -26.06
CA PHE A 119 -10.15 -16.91 -27.36
C PHE A 119 -9.20 -16.19 -28.33
N ILE A 120 -8.21 -16.92 -28.83
CA ILE A 120 -7.20 -16.41 -29.75
C ILE A 120 -7.61 -16.78 -31.17
N ALA A 121 -7.52 -15.82 -32.10
CA ALA A 121 -7.55 -16.08 -33.52
C ALA A 121 -6.50 -15.22 -34.24
N ALA A 122 -5.75 -15.83 -35.16
CA ALA A 122 -4.73 -15.17 -35.98
C ALA A 122 -4.57 -15.88 -37.32
N TYR A 123 -4.09 -15.18 -38.34
CA TYR A 123 -3.78 -15.77 -39.64
C TYR A 123 -2.26 -15.87 -39.79
N VAL A 124 -1.78 -17.07 -40.12
CA VAL A 124 -0.36 -17.34 -40.33
C VAL A 124 -0.12 -17.92 -41.72
N ARG A 125 1.02 -17.58 -42.32
CA ARG A 125 1.51 -18.13 -43.58
C ARG A 125 3.02 -18.32 -43.47
N VAL A 126 3.61 -19.20 -44.28
CA VAL A 126 5.06 -19.44 -44.27
C VAL A 126 5.68 -19.20 -45.64
N HIS A 127 6.98 -18.93 -45.68
CA HIS A 127 7.73 -18.79 -46.92
C HIS A 127 9.14 -19.39 -46.84
N GLY A 128 9.62 -20.05 -47.91
CA GLY A 128 10.97 -20.62 -47.99
C GLY A 128 11.04 -21.93 -48.79
N GLU A 129 12.08 -22.72 -48.57
CA GLU A 129 12.22 -24.07 -49.17
C GLU A 129 11.35 -25.10 -48.42
N VAL A 130 10.04 -25.00 -48.60
CA VAL A 130 9.02 -25.82 -47.93
C VAL A 130 8.16 -26.55 -48.96
N HIS A 131 8.28 -27.88 -48.99
CA HIS A 131 7.51 -28.76 -49.89
C HIS A 131 6.22 -29.34 -49.27
N GLU A 132 6.09 -29.32 -47.94
CA GLU A 132 4.97 -29.88 -47.19
C GLU A 132 4.56 -28.91 -46.05
N PRO A 133 3.27 -28.81 -45.66
CA PRO A 133 2.82 -27.88 -44.63
C PRO A 133 3.55 -28.03 -43.28
N VAL A 134 4.12 -26.93 -42.77
CA VAL A 134 5.00 -26.91 -41.58
C VAL A 134 4.29 -26.35 -40.35
N ARG A 135 4.64 -26.86 -39.17
CA ARG A 135 3.98 -26.49 -37.91
C ARG A 135 4.31 -25.06 -37.48
N VAL A 136 3.26 -24.26 -37.27
CA VAL A 136 3.28 -22.97 -36.56
C VAL A 136 2.44 -23.11 -35.28
N GLN A 137 2.82 -22.42 -34.22
CA GLN A 137 2.21 -22.49 -32.90
C GLN A 137 2.04 -21.09 -32.30
N ALA A 138 1.06 -20.92 -31.43
CA ALA A 138 1.02 -19.80 -30.48
C ALA A 138 1.23 -20.34 -29.06
N THR A 139 2.04 -19.63 -28.29
CA THR A 139 2.53 -20.07 -26.98
C THR A 139 2.51 -18.92 -25.98
N LEU A 140 2.04 -19.21 -24.76
CA LEU A 140 2.15 -18.33 -23.60
C LEU A 140 3.45 -18.65 -22.85
N LYS A 141 4.25 -17.61 -22.61
CA LYS A 141 5.46 -17.63 -21.80
C LYS A 141 5.15 -16.98 -20.45
N PHE A 142 5.30 -17.75 -19.38
CA PHE A 142 5.09 -17.35 -18.00
C PHE A 142 6.45 -17.16 -17.34
N GLU A 143 6.68 -16.01 -16.70
CA GLU A 143 7.87 -15.77 -15.88
C GLU A 143 7.42 -15.65 -14.41
N ASP A 144 7.84 -16.60 -13.57
CA ASP A 144 7.43 -16.70 -12.16
C ASP A 144 8.47 -16.10 -11.19
N GLU A 145 8.10 -15.87 -9.91
CA GLU A 145 9.01 -15.27 -8.91
C GLU A 145 10.31 -16.07 -8.68
N SER A 146 10.30 -17.37 -8.95
CA SER A 146 11.46 -18.27 -8.89
C SER A 146 12.44 -18.14 -10.07
N SER A 147 12.21 -17.22 -11.02
CA SER A 147 12.93 -17.12 -12.30
C SER A 147 12.80 -18.36 -13.20
N SER A 148 11.89 -19.28 -12.89
CA SER A 148 11.48 -20.36 -13.77
C SER A 148 10.60 -19.79 -14.89
N THR A 149 10.99 -20.02 -16.14
CA THR A 149 10.16 -19.70 -17.31
C THR A 149 9.38 -20.94 -17.73
N ASN A 150 8.05 -20.87 -17.70
CA ASN A 150 7.15 -21.94 -18.13
C ASN A 150 6.52 -21.58 -19.48
N TYR A 151 6.27 -22.58 -20.33
CA TYR A 151 5.76 -22.40 -21.70
C TYR A 151 4.52 -23.27 -21.92
N VAL A 152 3.41 -22.68 -22.37
CA VAL A 152 2.16 -23.39 -22.67
C VAL A 152 1.70 -23.02 -24.08
N SER A 153 1.78 -23.97 -25.01
CA SER A 153 1.24 -23.78 -26.37
C SER A 153 -0.28 -23.93 -26.35
N ILE A 154 -0.97 -22.87 -26.78
CA ILE A 154 -2.43 -22.71 -26.71
C ILE A 154 -3.14 -22.97 -28.05
N ALA A 155 -2.40 -22.89 -29.16
CA ALA A 155 -2.88 -23.12 -30.51
C ALA A 155 -1.75 -23.66 -31.39
N ARG A 156 -2.08 -24.50 -32.36
CA ARG A 156 -1.14 -25.10 -33.32
C ARG A 156 -1.84 -25.31 -34.66
N ILE A 157 -1.13 -25.06 -35.76
CA ILE A 157 -1.61 -25.32 -37.11
C ILE A 157 -0.46 -25.83 -37.99
N LEU A 158 -0.79 -26.48 -39.10
CA LEU A 158 0.15 -26.68 -40.20
C LEU A 158 -0.08 -25.55 -41.20
N SER A 159 0.99 -24.87 -41.60
CA SER A 159 0.91 -23.71 -42.50
C SER A 159 1.58 -24.01 -43.83
N SER A 160 0.88 -23.69 -44.93
CA SER A 160 1.39 -23.81 -46.30
C SER A 160 2.00 -22.50 -46.80
N GLN A 161 2.65 -22.56 -47.96
CA GLN A 161 3.07 -21.35 -48.69
C GLN A 161 1.96 -20.75 -49.56
N GLU A 162 0.84 -21.45 -49.77
CA GLU A 162 -0.15 -21.11 -50.80
C GLU A 162 -1.20 -20.09 -50.33
N HIS A 163 -1.69 -20.23 -49.10
CA HIS A 163 -2.71 -19.37 -48.52
C HIS A 163 -2.42 -19.01 -47.05
N TRP A 164 -3.21 -18.07 -46.52
CA TRP A 164 -3.26 -17.78 -45.09
C TRP A 164 -4.05 -18.89 -44.37
N GLU A 165 -3.60 -19.22 -43.15
CA GLU A 165 -4.11 -20.33 -42.36
C GLU A 165 -4.61 -19.80 -41.01
N LYS A 166 -5.88 -20.04 -40.69
CA LYS A 166 -6.51 -19.49 -39.48
C LYS A 166 -6.17 -20.35 -38.26
N MET A 167 -5.23 -19.88 -37.45
CA MET A 167 -4.94 -20.44 -36.14
C MET A 167 -5.97 -19.96 -35.12
N GLU A 168 -6.59 -20.90 -34.39
CA GLU A 168 -7.50 -20.62 -33.28
C GLU A 168 -7.11 -21.42 -32.02
N GLY A 169 -7.45 -20.90 -30.84
CA GLY A 169 -7.27 -21.58 -29.55
C GLY A 169 -7.88 -20.79 -28.38
N SER A 170 -7.77 -21.30 -27.17
CA SER A 170 -8.20 -20.58 -25.96
C SER A 170 -7.30 -20.83 -24.75
N PHE A 171 -7.39 -19.95 -23.75
CA PHE A 171 -6.74 -20.11 -22.45
C PHE A 171 -7.55 -19.47 -21.32
N ASN A 172 -7.29 -19.92 -20.09
CA ASN A 172 -7.82 -19.34 -18.85
C ASN A 172 -6.69 -19.33 -17.80
N LEU A 173 -6.66 -18.33 -16.93
CA LEU A 173 -5.61 -18.16 -15.92
C LEU A 173 -6.15 -18.44 -14.51
N THR A 174 -5.63 -19.48 -13.87
CA THR A 174 -5.88 -19.81 -12.45
C THR A 174 -5.02 -18.98 -11.49
N THR A 175 -3.86 -18.52 -11.96
CA THR A 175 -2.90 -17.67 -11.23
C THR A 175 -2.29 -16.66 -12.20
N LEU A 176 -2.09 -15.41 -11.77
CA LEU A 176 -1.37 -14.40 -12.56
C LEU A 176 0.14 -14.61 -12.36
N PRO A 177 0.93 -14.88 -13.41
CA PRO A 177 2.39 -14.86 -13.31
C PRO A 177 2.89 -13.43 -13.12
N ARG A 178 4.16 -13.27 -12.76
CA ARG A 178 4.80 -11.94 -12.68
C ARG A 178 4.88 -11.25 -14.05
N ARG A 179 4.96 -12.04 -15.13
CA ARG A 179 4.88 -11.60 -16.52
C ARG A 179 4.23 -12.68 -17.38
N LEU A 180 3.32 -12.29 -18.27
CA LEU A 180 2.70 -13.13 -19.29
C LEU A 180 2.94 -12.54 -20.68
N VAL A 181 3.72 -13.25 -21.49
CA VAL A 181 4.01 -12.88 -22.87
C VAL A 181 3.34 -13.86 -23.82
N PHE A 182 2.61 -13.36 -24.81
CA PHE A 182 2.06 -14.14 -25.91
C PHE A 182 2.99 -14.05 -27.11
N TYR A 183 3.36 -15.19 -27.70
CA TYR A 183 4.22 -15.22 -28.89
C TYR A 183 3.88 -16.34 -29.87
N PHE A 184 4.26 -16.13 -31.13
CA PHE A 184 4.19 -17.14 -32.19
C PHE A 184 5.54 -17.83 -32.39
N GLU A 185 5.54 -19.13 -32.64
CA GLU A 185 6.74 -19.95 -32.89
C GLU A 185 6.49 -21.08 -33.91
N GLY A 186 7.54 -21.74 -34.36
CA GLY A 186 7.55 -22.35 -35.69
C GLY A 186 7.58 -21.27 -36.79
N PRO A 187 7.74 -21.61 -38.08
CA PRO A 187 8.09 -22.91 -38.66
C PRO A 187 9.54 -23.35 -38.32
N PRO A 188 10.09 -24.43 -38.92
CA PRO A 188 11.50 -24.80 -38.76
C PRO A 188 12.51 -23.66 -39.07
N PRO A 189 13.78 -23.80 -38.66
CA PRO A 189 14.84 -22.86 -39.04
C PRO A 189 14.98 -22.70 -40.56
N GLY A 190 15.34 -21.50 -41.02
CA GLY A 190 15.47 -21.16 -42.44
C GLY A 190 14.14 -20.91 -43.17
N VAL A 191 13.01 -21.03 -42.48
CA VAL A 191 11.68 -20.72 -43.03
C VAL A 191 11.13 -19.45 -42.36
N ASP A 192 10.67 -18.52 -43.18
CA ASP A 192 10.10 -17.24 -42.76
C ASP A 192 8.64 -17.43 -42.31
N LEU A 193 8.22 -16.65 -41.31
CA LEU A 193 6.84 -16.64 -40.78
C LEU A 193 6.17 -15.32 -41.10
N LEU A 194 4.96 -15.38 -41.65
CA LEU A 194 4.09 -14.25 -41.94
C LEU A 194 2.88 -14.30 -41.00
N ILE A 195 2.47 -13.15 -40.44
CA ILE A 195 1.40 -13.06 -39.42
C ILE A 195 0.49 -11.86 -39.72
N ASP A 196 -0.82 -12.07 -39.61
CA ASP A 196 -1.87 -11.06 -39.84
C ASP A 196 -3.06 -11.28 -38.89
N SER A 197 -3.85 -10.23 -38.66
CA SER A 197 -5.16 -10.21 -37.99
C SER A 197 -5.19 -10.89 -36.61
N VAL A 198 -4.18 -10.61 -35.79
CA VAL A 198 -4.03 -11.21 -34.46
C VAL A 198 -5.03 -10.62 -33.48
N THR A 199 -5.83 -11.50 -32.87
CA THR A 199 -6.82 -11.16 -31.84
C THR A 199 -6.70 -12.12 -30.66
N ILE A 200 -6.88 -11.59 -29.45
CA ILE A 200 -7.15 -12.35 -28.22
C ILE A 200 -8.39 -11.70 -27.62
N SER A 201 -9.52 -12.38 -27.66
CA SER A 201 -10.82 -11.82 -27.31
C SER A 201 -11.46 -12.52 -26.12
N TYR A 202 -12.29 -11.83 -25.34
CA TYR A 202 -13.06 -12.43 -24.26
C TYR A 202 -14.53 -11.96 -24.29
N LYS A 203 -15.43 -12.77 -23.72
CA LYS A 203 -16.86 -12.47 -23.65
C LYS A 203 -17.13 -11.39 -22.60
N LYS A 204 -17.48 -10.18 -23.05
CA LYS A 204 -17.86 -9.07 -22.19
C LYS A 204 -19.32 -9.25 -21.78
N THR A 205 -19.56 -9.55 -20.50
CA THR A 205 -20.92 -9.80 -20.00
C THR A 205 -21.65 -8.47 -19.84
N GLU A 206 -22.45 -8.08 -20.83
CA GLU A 206 -23.29 -6.88 -20.74
C GLU A 206 -24.39 -7.05 -19.69
N ARG A 207 -24.14 -6.50 -18.50
CA ARG A 207 -25.24 -6.12 -17.61
C ARG A 207 -25.86 -4.84 -18.14
N SER A 208 -27.14 -4.89 -18.48
CA SER A 208 -27.94 -3.72 -18.85
C SER A 208 -27.78 -2.60 -17.81
N VAL A 209 -27.14 -1.49 -18.20
CA VAL A 209 -26.75 -0.43 -17.28
C VAL A 209 -27.93 0.48 -16.95
N SER A 210 -28.81 0.02 -16.05
CA SER A 210 -29.51 0.94 -15.15
C SER A 210 -28.45 1.64 -14.31
N SER A 211 -28.40 2.97 -14.36
CA SER A 211 -27.27 3.77 -13.84
C SER A 211 -27.04 3.62 -12.33
N SER A 212 -26.04 2.84 -11.93
CA SER A 212 -25.61 2.70 -10.53
C SER A 212 -24.09 2.62 -10.37
N ILE A 213 -23.44 3.79 -10.41
CA ILE A 213 -22.16 4.18 -9.80
C ILE A 213 -21.22 3.02 -9.37
N GLY A 214 -20.12 2.82 -10.11
CA GLY A 214 -19.17 1.74 -9.84
C GLY A 214 -17.73 1.93 -10.36
N GLY A 215 -17.35 3.12 -10.81
CA GLY A 215 -16.01 3.45 -11.33
C GLY A 215 -15.50 4.79 -10.81
N THR A 216 -14.17 4.99 -10.78
CA THR A 216 -13.55 6.29 -10.46
C THR A 216 -13.45 7.17 -11.70
N ASP A 217 -14.57 7.36 -12.37
CA ASP A 217 -14.64 8.10 -13.63
C ASP A 217 -14.40 9.60 -13.39
N ASN A 218 -13.68 10.23 -14.32
CA ASN A 218 -13.50 11.67 -14.33
C ASN A 218 -14.82 12.33 -14.77
N ILE A 219 -15.39 13.21 -13.95
CA ILE A 219 -16.65 13.91 -14.31
C ILE A 219 -16.44 15.02 -15.35
N ILE A 220 -15.19 15.35 -15.68
CA ILE A 220 -14.84 16.20 -16.83
C ILE A 220 -14.77 15.35 -18.11
N SER A 221 -15.52 15.76 -19.13
CA SER A 221 -15.41 15.22 -20.49
C SER A 221 -14.31 15.92 -21.28
N ASN A 222 -13.60 15.18 -22.12
CA ASN A 222 -12.48 15.68 -22.93
C ASN A 222 -11.46 16.43 -22.04
N TYR A 223 -10.97 15.72 -21.03
CA TYR A 223 -10.16 16.27 -19.95
C TYR A 223 -8.70 16.53 -20.34
N ASP A 224 -8.27 15.99 -21.47
CA ASP A 224 -6.92 15.97 -22.06
C ASP A 224 -6.87 16.71 -23.41
N PHE A 225 -7.99 17.34 -23.79
CA PHE A 225 -8.18 18.04 -25.08
C PHE A 225 -7.89 17.16 -26.31
N SER A 226 -7.93 15.83 -26.16
CA SER A 226 -7.74 14.85 -27.24
C SER A 226 -8.78 15.00 -28.36
N LYS A 227 -9.96 15.53 -28.05
CA LYS A 227 -11.09 15.72 -28.99
C LYS A 227 -11.30 17.19 -29.37
N GLY A 228 -10.25 18.01 -29.30
CA GLY A 228 -10.32 19.46 -29.51
C GLY A 228 -10.84 20.18 -28.26
N LEU A 229 -11.49 21.34 -28.41
CA LEU A 229 -11.91 22.15 -27.26
C LEU A 229 -13.26 21.68 -26.65
N HIS A 230 -14.22 21.26 -27.47
CA HIS A 230 -15.57 20.88 -27.00
C HIS A 230 -15.51 19.67 -26.03
N PRO A 231 -16.23 19.67 -24.88
CA PRO A 231 -17.32 20.56 -24.49
C PRO A 231 -16.90 21.71 -23.55
N TRP A 232 -15.63 22.11 -23.56
CA TRP A 232 -15.18 23.31 -22.85
C TRP A 232 -15.58 24.58 -23.60
N ASN A 233 -15.88 25.64 -22.85
CA ASN A 233 -16.30 26.94 -23.37
C ASN A 233 -15.40 28.04 -22.79
N PRO A 234 -14.89 29.00 -23.59
CA PRO A 234 -14.15 30.14 -23.08
C PRO A 234 -15.11 31.16 -22.41
N ILE A 235 -14.72 31.68 -21.24
CA ILE A 235 -15.47 32.73 -20.55
C ILE A 235 -15.02 34.10 -21.05
N CYS A 236 -15.73 34.65 -22.03
CA CYS A 236 -15.51 36.01 -22.57
C CYS A 236 -14.08 36.29 -23.08
N CYS A 237 -13.33 35.24 -23.43
CA CYS A 237 -11.96 35.30 -23.94
C CYS A 237 -11.81 34.41 -25.19
N HIS A 238 -10.60 34.31 -25.73
CA HIS A 238 -10.28 33.40 -26.83
C HIS A 238 -9.74 32.08 -26.26
N ALA A 239 -10.08 30.94 -26.86
CA ALA A 239 -9.47 29.66 -26.51
C ALA A 239 -9.39 28.72 -27.72
N TYR A 240 -8.33 27.93 -27.78
CA TYR A 240 -8.06 26.93 -28.82
C TYR A 240 -7.24 25.77 -28.24
N VAL A 241 -7.12 24.68 -28.99
CA VAL A 241 -6.22 23.57 -28.64
C VAL A 241 -4.96 23.67 -29.49
N ALA A 242 -3.83 23.48 -28.84
CA ALA A 242 -2.49 23.45 -29.41
C ALA A 242 -1.82 22.10 -29.09
N SER A 243 -0.72 21.81 -29.75
CA SER A 243 0.08 20.60 -29.55
C SER A 243 1.57 20.88 -29.73
N GLN A 244 2.44 19.89 -29.49
CA GLN A 244 3.89 20.03 -29.67
C GLN A 244 4.32 20.44 -31.10
N TRP A 245 3.46 20.25 -32.11
CA TRP A 245 3.70 20.63 -33.51
C TRP A 245 3.14 22.01 -33.90
N SER A 246 2.47 22.70 -32.97
CA SER A 246 1.85 24.01 -33.25
C SER A 246 2.82 25.20 -33.24
N GLY A 247 4.06 25.01 -32.76
CA GLY A 247 5.04 26.08 -32.58
C GLY A 247 4.70 27.10 -31.48
N PHE A 248 3.60 26.91 -30.72
CA PHE A 248 3.20 27.83 -29.67
C PHE A 248 4.07 27.71 -28.40
N LEU A 249 4.48 26.49 -28.05
CA LEU A 249 5.51 26.22 -27.05
C LEU A 249 6.54 25.27 -27.66
N ASP A 250 7.62 25.81 -28.21
CA ASP A 250 8.65 25.01 -28.90
C ASP A 250 9.20 23.88 -28.02
N GLY A 251 9.00 22.64 -28.46
CA GLY A 251 9.46 21.43 -27.78
C GLY A 251 8.71 21.03 -26.50
N VAL A 252 7.70 21.78 -26.05
CA VAL A 252 6.97 21.46 -24.81
C VAL A 252 5.83 20.48 -25.09
N ARG A 253 5.89 19.30 -24.46
CA ARG A 253 4.80 18.32 -24.42
C ARG A 253 3.80 18.62 -23.31
N GLY A 254 2.55 18.19 -23.51
CA GLY A 254 1.61 18.01 -22.41
C GLY A 254 2.11 16.94 -21.43
N ASN A 255 1.55 16.95 -20.23
CA ASN A 255 1.82 15.97 -19.18
C ASN A 255 0.83 14.78 -19.24
N SER A 256 -0.31 14.96 -19.89
CA SER A 256 -1.36 13.95 -20.09
C SER A 256 -1.38 13.36 -21.52
N GLY A 257 -0.86 14.10 -22.50
CA GLY A 257 -0.88 13.72 -23.91
C GLY A 257 -0.17 14.75 -24.80
N GLU A 258 -0.48 14.76 -26.09
CA GLU A 258 0.18 15.63 -27.08
C GLU A 258 -0.52 16.98 -27.28
N ASN A 259 -1.76 17.11 -26.79
CA ASN A 259 -2.60 18.31 -26.87
C ASN A 259 -2.65 19.07 -25.53
N TYR A 260 -2.94 20.37 -25.60
CA TYR A 260 -3.27 21.22 -24.45
C TYR A 260 -4.15 22.40 -24.91
N ALA A 261 -5.01 22.92 -24.03
CA ALA A 261 -5.78 24.13 -24.31
C ALA A 261 -4.96 25.39 -24.00
N VAL A 262 -5.07 26.39 -24.86
CA VAL A 262 -4.52 27.74 -24.68
C VAL A 262 -5.70 28.72 -24.59
N VAL A 263 -5.78 29.45 -23.49
CA VAL A 263 -6.81 30.45 -23.20
C VAL A 263 -6.15 31.83 -23.24
N SER A 264 -6.38 32.54 -24.34
CA SER A 264 -5.66 33.76 -24.69
C SER A 264 -6.55 34.99 -24.87
N LYS A 265 -5.91 36.16 -25.06
CA LYS A 265 -6.58 37.47 -25.18
C LYS A 265 -7.46 37.80 -23.96
N ARG A 266 -7.04 37.34 -22.78
CA ARG A 266 -7.75 37.55 -21.50
C ARG A 266 -7.60 39.01 -21.06
N THR A 267 -8.69 39.78 -21.10
CA THR A 267 -8.73 41.17 -20.61
C THR A 267 -8.98 41.26 -19.11
N GLU A 268 -9.43 40.16 -18.48
CA GLU A 268 -9.79 40.13 -17.06
C GLU A 268 -9.33 38.84 -16.37
N HIS A 269 -9.08 38.94 -15.07
CA HIS A 269 -8.50 37.87 -14.26
C HIS A 269 -9.45 36.66 -14.03
N TRP A 270 -10.76 36.91 -14.04
CA TRP A 270 -11.82 35.88 -13.94
C TRP A 270 -12.10 35.16 -15.28
N GLN A 271 -11.58 35.67 -16.40
CA GLN A 271 -11.74 35.01 -17.70
C GLN A 271 -10.89 33.74 -17.76
N GLY A 272 -11.40 32.73 -18.47
CA GLY A 272 -10.97 31.36 -18.26
C GLY A 272 -11.67 30.35 -19.16
N LEU A 273 -11.62 29.07 -18.76
CA LEU A 273 -12.24 27.97 -19.50
C LEU A 273 -13.21 27.20 -18.58
N GLU A 274 -14.46 27.01 -19.02
CA GLU A 274 -15.54 26.42 -18.22
C GLU A 274 -16.15 25.14 -18.82
N GLN A 275 -16.61 24.25 -17.94
CA GLN A 275 -17.46 23.09 -18.29
C GLN A 275 -18.64 22.98 -17.31
N ASP A 276 -19.84 22.76 -17.85
CA ASP A 276 -21.02 22.46 -17.05
C ASP A 276 -20.91 21.02 -16.50
N ILE A 277 -21.02 20.89 -15.17
CA ILE A 277 -20.95 19.61 -14.47
C ILE A 277 -22.21 19.32 -13.66
N THR A 278 -23.29 20.10 -13.84
CA THR A 278 -24.55 20.02 -13.07
C THR A 278 -25.09 18.60 -12.97
N ASN A 279 -25.13 17.88 -14.10
CA ASN A 279 -25.65 16.51 -14.19
C ASN A 279 -24.65 15.42 -13.78
N ARG A 280 -23.49 15.81 -13.20
CA ARG A 280 -22.39 14.91 -12.81
C ARG A 280 -21.88 15.14 -11.37
N VAL A 281 -22.37 16.19 -10.72
CA VAL A 281 -22.14 16.44 -9.29
C VAL A 281 -23.35 16.02 -8.46
N SER A 282 -23.16 15.85 -7.15
CA SER A 282 -24.23 15.48 -6.21
C SER A 282 -23.94 16.03 -4.82
N THR A 283 -25.00 16.30 -4.05
CA THR A 283 -24.91 16.79 -2.68
C THR A 283 -24.26 15.79 -1.73
N GLY A 284 -23.49 16.33 -0.77
CA GLY A 284 -22.70 15.56 0.19
C GLY A 284 -21.53 14.78 -0.42
N THR A 285 -21.29 14.85 -1.73
CA THR A 285 -20.19 14.12 -2.39
C THR A 285 -18.92 14.97 -2.41
N ALA A 286 -17.81 14.40 -1.96
CA ALA A 286 -16.50 15.03 -1.96
C ALA A 286 -15.76 14.73 -3.28
N TYR A 287 -15.67 15.74 -4.14
CA TYR A 287 -14.95 15.71 -5.40
C TYR A 287 -13.54 16.26 -5.22
N VAL A 288 -12.55 15.56 -5.79
CA VAL A 288 -11.13 15.99 -5.80
C VAL A 288 -10.82 16.54 -7.18
N VAL A 289 -10.30 17.76 -7.24
CA VAL A 289 -9.89 18.45 -8.45
C VAL A 289 -8.38 18.43 -8.56
N SER A 290 -7.88 18.06 -9.73
CA SER A 290 -6.46 18.03 -10.07
C SER A 290 -6.29 18.46 -11.53
N ALA A 291 -5.68 19.61 -11.75
CA ALA A 291 -5.42 20.17 -13.08
C ALA A 291 -3.93 20.46 -13.28
N PHE A 292 -3.40 20.21 -14.49
CA PHE A 292 -2.06 20.63 -14.87
C PHE A 292 -2.14 21.90 -15.70
N VAL A 293 -1.55 22.98 -15.16
CA VAL A 293 -1.62 24.33 -15.71
C VAL A 293 -0.25 24.97 -15.85
N ARG A 294 -0.13 25.90 -16.80
CA ARG A 294 1.05 26.70 -17.12
C ARG A 294 0.56 28.09 -17.53
N VAL A 295 1.43 29.09 -17.48
CA VAL A 295 1.13 30.44 -17.98
C VAL A 295 2.14 30.87 -19.05
N ASP A 296 1.76 31.84 -19.86
CA ASP A 296 2.62 32.47 -20.87
C ASP A 296 2.30 33.97 -21.05
N GLY A 297 3.19 34.74 -21.68
CA GLY A 297 3.10 36.20 -21.82
C GLY A 297 4.20 36.99 -21.06
N ASN A 298 3.91 38.19 -20.57
CA ASN A 298 4.90 39.04 -19.89
C ASN A 298 4.81 38.92 -18.36
N VAL A 299 5.35 37.84 -17.78
CA VAL A 299 5.24 37.53 -16.35
C VAL A 299 6.61 37.46 -15.67
N GLN A 300 6.86 38.33 -14.69
CA GLN A 300 8.03 38.23 -13.81
C GLN A 300 7.72 37.33 -12.61
N GLY A 301 8.11 36.06 -12.68
CA GLY A 301 8.00 35.10 -11.57
C GLY A 301 6.82 34.13 -11.71
N GLN A 302 6.08 33.93 -10.62
CA GLN A 302 4.93 33.02 -10.56
C GLN A 302 3.64 33.79 -10.29
N VAL A 303 2.54 33.38 -10.93
CA VAL A 303 1.20 33.98 -10.78
C VAL A 303 0.17 32.95 -10.39
N GLU A 304 -0.88 33.38 -9.69
CA GLU A 304 -1.91 32.46 -9.19
C GLU A 304 -2.88 32.01 -10.29
N VAL A 305 -3.15 30.71 -10.34
CA VAL A 305 -4.22 30.07 -11.13
C VAL A 305 -5.20 29.44 -10.16
N LYS A 306 -6.50 29.57 -10.41
CA LYS A 306 -7.60 29.11 -9.54
C LYS A 306 -8.55 28.19 -10.29
N GLY A 307 -9.00 27.14 -9.61
CA GLY A 307 -10.20 26.39 -9.99
C GLY A 307 -11.37 26.86 -9.14
N THR A 308 -12.46 27.28 -9.77
CA THR A 308 -13.61 27.90 -9.09
C THR A 308 -14.91 27.29 -9.59
N LEU A 309 -15.91 27.18 -8.71
CA LEU A 309 -17.27 26.78 -9.04
C LEU A 309 -18.19 27.99 -9.06
N ARG A 310 -18.87 28.21 -10.19
CA ARG A 310 -20.00 29.12 -10.30
C ARG A 310 -21.28 28.32 -10.03
N LEU A 311 -21.90 28.58 -8.88
CA LEU A 311 -23.12 27.95 -8.40
C LEU A 311 -24.30 28.90 -8.60
N GLN A 312 -25.28 28.52 -9.41
CA GLN A 312 -26.52 29.29 -9.57
C GLN A 312 -27.66 28.62 -8.80
N ASN A 313 -28.21 29.30 -7.81
CA ASN A 313 -29.24 28.79 -6.91
C ASN A 313 -30.65 28.83 -7.54
N THR A 314 -31.62 28.22 -6.85
CA THR A 314 -33.04 28.17 -7.27
C THR A 314 -33.76 29.51 -7.14
N ASP A 315 -33.30 30.39 -6.24
CA ASP A 315 -33.74 31.78 -6.07
C ASP A 315 -33.18 32.75 -7.15
N GLY A 316 -32.25 32.26 -7.99
CA GLY A 316 -31.54 33.05 -9.01
C GLY A 316 -30.22 33.67 -8.53
N SER A 317 -29.88 33.57 -7.24
CA SER A 317 -28.60 34.05 -6.72
C SER A 317 -27.43 33.23 -7.29
N THR A 318 -26.25 33.85 -7.43
CA THR A 318 -25.05 33.20 -8.00
C THR A 318 -23.87 33.39 -7.06
N HIS A 319 -23.23 32.28 -6.68
CA HIS A 319 -22.07 32.25 -5.80
C HIS A 319 -20.85 31.70 -6.53
N TYR A 320 -19.67 32.14 -6.10
CA TYR A 320 -18.38 31.76 -6.66
C TYR A 320 -17.53 31.15 -5.55
N ASN A 321 -17.35 29.83 -5.62
CA ASN A 321 -16.69 29.05 -4.57
C ASN A 321 -15.30 28.58 -5.08
N PRO A 322 -14.18 29.12 -4.58
CA PRO A 322 -12.85 28.65 -4.96
C PRO A 322 -12.63 27.22 -4.43
N VAL A 323 -12.05 26.37 -5.28
CA VAL A 323 -11.86 24.93 -5.04
C VAL A 323 -10.40 24.57 -4.73
N GLY A 324 -9.47 25.34 -5.29
CA GLY A 324 -8.03 25.20 -5.12
C GLY A 324 -7.26 26.21 -5.98
N SER A 325 -6.02 26.50 -5.63
CA SER A 325 -5.15 27.39 -6.41
C SER A 325 -3.70 26.92 -6.44
N VAL A 326 -2.92 27.42 -7.40
CA VAL A 326 -1.49 27.15 -7.53
C VAL A 326 -0.76 28.37 -8.07
N LEU A 327 0.49 28.57 -7.66
CA LEU A 327 1.40 29.50 -8.32
C LEU A 327 2.02 28.83 -9.56
N ALA A 328 1.61 29.25 -10.75
CA ALA A 328 2.08 28.76 -12.04
C ALA A 328 3.24 29.61 -12.58
N SER A 329 4.13 29.01 -13.37
CA SER A 329 5.21 29.73 -14.07
C SER A 329 5.30 29.38 -15.56
N GLN A 330 6.19 30.07 -16.26
CA GLN A 330 6.53 29.83 -17.67
C GLN A 330 7.63 28.77 -17.85
N GLU A 331 8.08 28.11 -16.79
CA GLU A 331 9.20 27.16 -16.84
C GLU A 331 8.73 25.71 -16.92
N LYS A 332 7.60 25.37 -16.30
CA LYS A 332 7.12 23.99 -16.13
C LYS A 332 5.60 23.90 -16.08
N TRP A 333 5.07 22.69 -16.10
CA TRP A 333 3.69 22.43 -15.68
C TRP A 333 3.59 22.48 -14.15
N ASN A 334 2.60 23.21 -13.64
CA ASN A 334 2.26 23.29 -12.23
C ASN A 334 0.95 22.53 -11.99
N LYS A 335 0.90 21.71 -10.94
CA LYS A 335 -0.31 20.97 -10.57
C LYS A 335 -1.16 21.80 -9.61
N LEU A 336 -2.35 22.20 -10.05
CA LEU A 336 -3.41 22.72 -9.19
C LEU A 336 -4.13 21.53 -8.56
N GLU A 337 -4.20 21.50 -7.23
CA GLU A 337 -5.00 20.54 -6.47
C GLU A 337 -6.05 21.26 -5.63
N GLY A 338 -7.22 20.65 -5.49
CA GLY A 338 -8.36 21.23 -4.78
C GLY A 338 -9.44 20.20 -4.47
N SER A 339 -10.47 20.61 -3.73
CA SER A 339 -11.62 19.73 -3.48
C SER A 339 -12.87 20.52 -3.14
N PHE A 340 -14.04 19.96 -3.45
CA PHE A 340 -15.33 20.56 -3.12
C PHE A 340 -16.37 19.52 -2.71
N SER A 341 -17.40 20.00 -2.01
CA SER A 341 -18.67 19.28 -1.85
C SER A 341 -19.81 20.30 -1.86
N LEU A 342 -20.99 19.87 -2.29
CA LEU A 342 -22.19 20.71 -2.33
C LEU A 342 -23.11 20.30 -1.17
N THR A 343 -23.60 21.26 -0.37
CA THR A 343 -24.56 20.99 0.71
C THR A 343 -25.98 20.87 0.16
N ASN A 344 -26.39 21.83 -0.67
CA ASN A 344 -27.63 21.81 -1.45
C ASN A 344 -27.31 21.73 -2.95
N MET A 345 -28.20 21.14 -3.77
CA MET A 345 -28.05 21.14 -5.23
C MET A 345 -28.47 22.50 -5.80
N PRO A 346 -27.57 23.26 -6.46
CA PRO A 346 -27.94 24.47 -7.18
C PRO A 346 -28.66 24.11 -8.50
N LYS A 347 -29.36 25.08 -9.08
CA LYS A 347 -29.98 24.98 -10.41
C LYS A 347 -28.95 24.78 -11.52
N LYS A 348 -27.73 25.30 -11.36
CA LYS A 348 -26.60 25.09 -12.28
C LYS A 348 -25.27 25.06 -11.52
N VAL A 349 -24.38 24.15 -11.90
CA VAL A 349 -23.01 24.01 -11.36
C VAL A 349 -22.03 23.98 -12.52
N VAL A 350 -21.20 25.03 -12.62
CA VAL A 350 -20.16 25.15 -13.63
C VAL A 350 -18.80 25.22 -12.96
N PHE A 351 -17.88 24.35 -13.35
CA PHE A 351 -16.47 24.44 -12.96
C PHE A 351 -15.69 25.22 -14.02
N TYR A 352 -14.78 26.09 -13.58
CA TYR A 352 -13.90 26.81 -14.48
C TYR A 352 -12.52 27.07 -13.88
N LEU A 353 -11.53 27.27 -14.76
CA LEU A 353 -10.18 27.68 -14.41
C LEU A 353 -9.96 29.15 -14.77
N GLU A 354 -9.53 29.95 -13.80
CA GLU A 354 -9.28 31.40 -13.87
C GLU A 354 -7.92 31.74 -13.24
N GLY A 355 -7.59 33.02 -13.07
CA GLY A 355 -6.58 33.45 -12.08
C GLY A 355 -5.43 34.31 -12.58
N PRO A 356 -4.74 33.99 -13.71
CA PRO A 356 -3.63 34.82 -14.15
C PRO A 356 -4.10 36.25 -14.41
N PRO A 357 -3.28 37.28 -14.15
CA PRO A 357 -3.63 38.67 -14.43
C PRO A 357 -4.09 38.91 -15.87
N ALA A 358 -4.79 40.02 -16.10
CA ALA A 358 -5.14 40.46 -17.44
C ALA A 358 -3.89 40.57 -18.34
N GLY A 359 -3.99 40.11 -19.58
CA GLY A 359 -2.87 40.05 -20.52
C GLY A 359 -1.92 38.85 -20.35
N VAL A 360 -2.19 37.93 -19.42
CA VAL A 360 -1.46 36.66 -19.25
C VAL A 360 -2.30 35.51 -19.79
N ASP A 361 -1.72 34.68 -20.64
CA ASP A 361 -2.40 33.53 -21.24
C ASP A 361 -2.35 32.32 -20.29
N LEU A 362 -3.47 31.60 -20.18
CA LEU A 362 -3.62 30.42 -19.33
C LEU A 362 -3.56 29.16 -20.19
N ILE A 363 -2.64 28.26 -19.87
CA ILE A 363 -2.40 27.02 -20.61
C ILE A 363 -2.78 25.84 -19.71
N ILE A 364 -3.57 24.90 -20.24
CA ILE A 364 -4.18 23.80 -19.49
C ILE A 364 -3.87 22.50 -20.24
N ASP A 365 -3.06 21.61 -19.64
CA ASP A 365 -2.79 20.27 -20.17
C ASP A 365 -3.98 19.34 -19.90
N SER A 366 -4.38 19.24 -18.64
CA SER A 366 -5.46 18.33 -18.25
C SER A 366 -6.23 18.79 -17.02
N VAL A 367 -7.50 18.39 -16.93
CA VAL A 367 -8.37 18.66 -15.76
C VAL A 367 -9.12 17.40 -15.33
N THR A 368 -8.70 16.83 -14.22
CA THR A 368 -9.40 15.72 -13.57
C THR A 368 -10.25 16.22 -12.41
N ILE A 369 -11.53 15.86 -12.41
CA ILE A 369 -12.40 15.95 -11.24
C ILE A 369 -12.94 14.53 -10.99
N THR A 370 -12.46 13.88 -9.93
CA THR A 370 -12.89 12.52 -9.59
C THR A 370 -13.71 12.55 -8.30
N CYS A 371 -14.73 11.69 -8.23
CA CYS A 371 -15.36 11.38 -6.95
C CYS A 371 -14.33 10.66 -6.07
N SER A 372 -14.04 11.19 -4.88
CA SER A 372 -13.19 10.46 -3.93
C SER A 372 -13.88 9.14 -3.54
N GLY A 373 -13.22 8.00 -3.81
CA GLY A 373 -13.81 6.67 -3.76
C GLY A 373 -14.50 6.36 -2.42
N HIS A 374 -15.82 6.52 -2.38
CA HIS A 374 -16.71 6.45 -1.22
C HIS A 374 -16.08 6.75 0.15
N LYS A 375 -15.54 7.97 0.30
CA LYS A 375 -15.39 8.64 1.60
C LYS A 375 -16.51 9.65 1.86
N GLN A 376 -17.75 9.27 1.52
CA GLN A 376 -18.93 9.97 2.04
C GLN A 376 -19.31 9.40 3.40
N SER A 377 -19.36 10.28 4.39
CA SER A 377 -20.38 10.20 5.42
C SER A 377 -21.76 10.30 4.75
N LYS A 378 -22.41 9.15 4.53
CA LYS A 378 -23.86 9.16 4.32
C LYS A 378 -24.51 9.67 5.60
N GLU A 379 -25.28 10.75 5.50
CA GLU A 379 -26.47 10.87 6.33
C GLU A 379 -27.30 9.59 6.15
N VAL A 380 -27.81 9.05 7.24
CA VAL A 380 -28.54 7.79 7.21
C VAL A 380 -29.95 8.05 6.69
N LYS A 381 -30.13 8.20 5.37
CA LYS A 381 -31.36 7.67 4.76
C LYS A 381 -31.26 6.16 4.81
N VAL A 382 -31.97 5.58 5.77
CA VAL A 382 -32.05 4.13 6.01
C VAL A 382 -32.44 3.43 4.71
N PRO A 383 -31.60 2.56 4.13
CA PRO A 383 -32.03 1.73 3.03
C PRO A 383 -32.97 0.67 3.59
N SER A 384 -34.24 0.72 3.19
CA SER A 384 -35.24 -0.29 3.52
C SER A 384 -34.74 -1.67 3.08
N GLY A 385 -34.40 -2.54 4.04
CA GLY A 385 -33.90 -3.90 3.78
C GLY A 385 -32.40 -4.14 4.00
N VAL A 386 -31.66 -3.26 4.71
CA VAL A 386 -30.39 -3.71 5.33
C VAL A 386 -30.71 -4.44 6.63
N GLU A 387 -30.42 -5.74 6.69
CA GLU A 387 -30.45 -6.51 7.94
C GLU A 387 -29.37 -5.99 8.89
N THR A 388 -29.74 -5.04 9.74
CA THR A 388 -28.89 -4.67 10.87
C THR A 388 -28.99 -5.72 11.97
N ILE A 389 -27.85 -6.00 12.59
CA ILE A 389 -27.73 -6.93 13.71
C ILE A 389 -28.56 -6.48 14.92
N ILE A 390 -28.88 -5.19 15.04
CA ILE A 390 -29.69 -4.61 16.12
C ILE A 390 -31.18 -4.76 15.79
N LYS A 391 -31.94 -5.31 16.74
CA LYS A 391 -33.40 -5.45 16.60
C LYS A 391 -34.07 -4.14 17.02
N ASN A 392 -35.12 -3.77 16.29
CA ASN A 392 -35.89 -2.54 16.54
C ASN A 392 -35.00 -1.27 16.63
N PRO A 393 -34.19 -0.97 15.59
CA PRO A 393 -33.21 0.12 15.64
C PRO A 393 -33.82 1.53 15.66
N HIS A 394 -35.08 1.69 15.22
CA HIS A 394 -35.81 2.97 15.12
C HIS A 394 -37.03 3.04 16.08
N PHE A 395 -37.13 2.14 17.05
CA PHE A 395 -38.15 2.16 18.12
C PHE A 395 -39.63 2.11 17.66
N GLU A 396 -39.88 1.75 16.40
CA GLU A 396 -41.20 1.51 15.83
C GLU A 396 -41.94 0.39 16.59
N ASP A 397 -41.23 -0.70 16.94
CA ASP A 397 -41.68 -1.82 17.79
C ASP A 397 -41.69 -1.45 19.30
N GLY A 398 -41.88 -0.17 19.64
CA GLY A 398 -41.74 0.34 21.00
C GLY A 398 -40.30 0.25 21.51
N LEU A 399 -40.11 -0.15 22.77
CA LEU A 399 -38.79 -0.41 23.37
C LEU A 399 -38.39 -1.91 23.32
N ARG A 400 -39.01 -2.70 22.44
CA ARG A 400 -38.76 -4.15 22.34
C ARG A 400 -37.29 -4.43 21.99
N ASN A 401 -36.67 -5.36 22.73
CA ASN A 401 -35.23 -5.71 22.70
C ASN A 401 -34.27 -4.65 23.29
N TRP A 402 -34.77 -3.56 23.87
CA TRP A 402 -33.96 -2.55 24.54
C TRP A 402 -34.16 -2.60 26.06
N SER A 403 -33.11 -2.26 26.83
CA SER A 403 -33.23 -2.01 28.27
C SER A 403 -32.41 -0.78 28.69
N GLY A 404 -32.75 -0.19 29.83
CA GLY A 404 -31.83 0.71 30.52
C GLY A 404 -30.72 -0.10 31.21
N ARG A 405 -29.58 0.55 31.44
CA ARG A 405 -28.42 0.04 32.19
C ARG A 405 -28.27 0.84 33.49
N GLY A 406 -29.06 0.49 34.51
CA GLY A 406 -29.12 1.25 35.77
C GLY A 406 -29.81 2.62 35.65
N CYS A 407 -30.67 2.78 34.66
CA CYS A 407 -31.51 3.96 34.42
C CYS A 407 -32.83 3.53 33.76
N ASN A 408 -33.78 4.45 33.65
CA ASN A 408 -35.03 4.22 32.92
C ASN A 408 -34.82 4.44 31.42
N ILE A 409 -35.67 3.83 30.58
CA ILE A 409 -35.76 4.17 29.16
C ILE A 409 -37.20 4.45 28.76
N CYS A 410 -37.39 5.49 27.93
CA CYS A 410 -38.68 5.94 27.42
C CYS A 410 -38.62 6.10 25.89
N ARG A 411 -39.72 5.84 25.18
CA ARG A 411 -39.86 6.15 23.74
C ARG A 411 -40.67 7.43 23.57
N HIS A 412 -40.28 8.27 22.61
CA HIS A 412 -40.88 9.57 22.37
C HIS A 412 -41.24 9.79 20.90
N GLU A 413 -42.22 10.66 20.70
CA GLU A 413 -42.60 11.26 19.42
C GLU A 413 -42.07 12.70 19.35
N SER A 414 -42.32 13.38 18.22
CA SER A 414 -41.81 14.72 17.89
C SER A 414 -42.16 15.88 18.85
N THR A 415 -42.96 15.64 19.88
CA THR A 415 -43.42 16.63 20.89
C THR A 415 -42.61 16.62 22.19
N ALA A 416 -41.72 15.65 22.39
CA ALA A 416 -40.92 15.55 23.63
C ALA A 416 -39.70 16.48 23.63
N TYR A 417 -39.14 16.70 24.83
CA TYR A 417 -37.85 17.37 25.06
C TYR A 417 -37.67 18.76 24.40
N GLY A 418 -38.76 19.51 24.23
CA GLY A 418 -38.73 20.81 23.55
C GLY A 418 -38.84 20.70 22.03
N ASN A 419 -39.74 19.83 21.55
CA ASN A 419 -39.99 19.55 20.13
C ASN A 419 -38.76 18.98 19.39
N VAL A 420 -38.06 18.03 20.03
CA VAL A 420 -37.01 17.25 19.36
C VAL A 420 -37.67 16.33 18.33
N GLN A 421 -37.46 16.62 17.05
CA GLN A 421 -37.85 15.71 15.98
C GLN A 421 -36.84 14.54 15.86
N PRO A 422 -37.31 13.30 15.61
CA PRO A 422 -36.43 12.22 15.21
C PRO A 422 -35.73 12.56 13.88
N LEU A 423 -34.51 12.05 13.72
CA LEU A 423 -33.73 12.07 12.50
C LEU A 423 -34.20 10.98 11.52
N ASN A 424 -34.69 9.84 12.02
CA ASN A 424 -35.13 8.70 11.20
C ASN A 424 -36.37 7.97 11.77
N GLY A 425 -37.36 7.74 10.90
CA GLY A 425 -38.62 7.11 11.30
C GLY A 425 -39.49 8.05 12.12
N SER A 426 -40.35 7.48 12.97
CA SER A 426 -41.34 8.24 13.74
C SER A 426 -40.95 8.47 15.20
N TYR A 427 -39.89 7.80 15.68
CA TYR A 427 -39.60 7.65 17.11
C TYR A 427 -38.12 7.72 17.47
N PHE A 428 -37.84 8.22 18.66
CA PHE A 428 -36.53 8.08 19.32
C PHE A 428 -36.70 7.56 20.76
N ALA A 429 -35.61 7.10 21.37
CA ALA A 429 -35.58 6.69 22.77
C ALA A 429 -34.75 7.66 23.63
N SER A 430 -35.11 7.80 24.90
CA SER A 430 -34.29 8.48 25.91
C SER A 430 -33.93 7.54 27.06
N ALA A 431 -32.70 7.67 27.57
CA ALA A 431 -32.22 7.01 28.78
C ALA A 431 -32.17 8.05 29.92
N THR A 432 -33.02 7.88 30.92
CA THR A 432 -33.39 8.93 31.89
C THR A 432 -33.19 8.51 33.35
N GLY A 433 -33.06 9.49 34.24
CA GLY A 433 -32.80 9.22 35.67
C GLY A 433 -31.41 8.59 35.89
N ARG A 434 -30.43 8.97 35.07
CA ARG A 434 -29.05 8.46 35.11
C ARG A 434 -28.32 8.98 36.34
N VAL A 435 -27.94 8.10 37.26
CA VAL A 435 -27.22 8.44 38.51
C VAL A 435 -25.69 8.33 38.39
N HIS A 436 -25.20 7.70 37.33
CA HIS A 436 -23.79 7.53 37.00
C HIS A 436 -23.53 7.70 35.50
N ASN A 437 -22.29 8.02 35.14
CA ASN A 437 -21.88 8.20 33.73
C ASN A 437 -21.99 6.93 32.87
N TRP A 438 -21.84 5.75 33.48
CA TRP A 438 -22.01 4.45 32.82
C TRP A 438 -23.48 4.03 32.62
N ASN A 439 -24.44 4.80 33.16
CA ASN A 439 -25.84 4.55 32.85
C ASN A 439 -26.16 4.94 31.41
N GLY A 440 -27.09 4.22 30.79
CA GLY A 440 -27.35 4.33 29.36
C GLY A 440 -28.39 3.34 28.84
N ILE A 441 -28.71 3.44 27.55
CA ILE A 441 -29.57 2.46 26.84
C ILE A 441 -28.70 1.33 26.27
N GLN A 442 -29.16 0.07 26.38
CA GLN A 442 -28.41 -1.12 25.98
C GLN A 442 -29.24 -2.15 25.21
N GLN A 443 -28.58 -2.94 24.36
CA GLN A 443 -29.13 -4.15 23.73
C GLN A 443 -28.11 -5.29 23.73
N GLU A 444 -28.55 -6.50 24.13
CA GLU A 444 -27.74 -7.71 24.08
C GLU A 444 -27.69 -8.30 22.66
N ILE A 445 -26.50 -8.40 22.09
CA ILE A 445 -26.24 -8.87 20.72
C ILE A 445 -25.60 -10.27 20.66
N THR A 446 -25.52 -10.97 21.79
CA THR A 446 -25.08 -12.39 21.88
C THR A 446 -25.73 -13.25 20.79
N GLY A 447 -24.92 -14.06 20.10
CA GLY A 447 -25.39 -14.93 18.99
C GLY A 447 -25.75 -14.20 17.69
N ARG A 448 -25.62 -12.86 17.62
CA ARG A 448 -25.84 -12.06 16.40
C ARG A 448 -24.58 -11.34 15.90
N VAL A 449 -23.43 -11.59 16.54
CA VAL A 449 -22.09 -11.20 16.09
C VAL A 449 -21.17 -12.41 16.14
N GLU A 450 -20.25 -12.45 15.19
CA GLU A 450 -19.28 -13.53 14.99
C GLU A 450 -17.84 -13.07 15.22
N ARG A 451 -16.98 -13.99 15.67
CA ARG A 451 -15.53 -13.78 15.81
C ARG A 451 -14.86 -13.56 14.45
N LYS A 452 -13.76 -12.80 14.43
CA LYS A 452 -12.92 -12.48 13.25
C LYS A 452 -13.65 -11.74 12.10
N VAL A 453 -14.91 -11.33 12.30
CA VAL A 453 -15.63 -10.38 11.45
C VAL A 453 -15.45 -8.97 12.00
N LEU A 454 -15.07 -8.02 11.13
CA LEU A 454 -15.02 -6.59 11.46
C LEU A 454 -16.44 -6.04 11.35
N TYR A 455 -16.90 -5.29 12.35
CA TYR A 455 -18.21 -4.63 12.36
C TYR A 455 -18.08 -3.11 12.29
N GLU A 456 -19.09 -2.45 11.73
CA GLU A 456 -19.28 -1.00 11.79
C GLU A 456 -20.58 -0.68 12.54
N ILE A 457 -20.49 0.21 13.52
CA ILE A 457 -21.60 0.77 14.30
C ILE A 457 -21.81 2.23 13.92
N SER A 458 -23.08 2.64 13.79
CA SER A 458 -23.51 4.02 13.60
C SER A 458 -24.76 4.31 14.43
N SER A 459 -24.82 5.46 15.09
CA SER A 459 -26.00 5.89 15.85
C SER A 459 -26.09 7.41 15.97
N ALA A 460 -27.28 7.99 15.90
CA ALA A 460 -27.48 9.40 16.19
C ALA A 460 -27.82 9.59 17.68
N VAL A 461 -27.12 10.51 18.33
CA VAL A 461 -27.27 10.81 19.76
C VAL A 461 -27.39 12.31 19.99
N ARG A 462 -28.14 12.68 21.02
CA ARG A 462 -28.30 14.05 21.53
C ARG A 462 -28.37 13.97 23.05
N ILE A 463 -28.16 15.07 23.76
CA ILE A 463 -28.31 15.11 25.22
C ILE A 463 -29.46 16.03 25.62
N PHE A 464 -29.94 15.91 26.86
CA PHE A 464 -30.87 16.86 27.44
C PHE A 464 -30.55 17.09 28.93
N GLY A 465 -30.80 18.31 29.43
CA GLY A 465 -30.46 18.70 30.80
C GLY A 465 -29.05 19.27 30.99
N SER A 466 -28.34 19.63 29.90
CA SER A 466 -27.06 20.35 29.95
C SER A 466 -27.01 21.43 28.87
N VAL A 467 -26.53 22.62 29.23
CA VAL A 467 -26.27 23.74 28.30
C VAL A 467 -24.90 23.61 27.61
N ASN A 468 -24.02 22.80 28.20
CA ASN A 468 -22.69 22.49 27.69
C ASN A 468 -22.68 21.15 26.96
N ASP A 469 -21.93 21.06 25.87
CA ASP A 469 -21.66 19.82 25.17
C ASP A 469 -20.94 18.81 26.09
N THR A 470 -21.29 17.52 25.99
CA THR A 470 -20.65 16.45 26.77
C THR A 470 -20.37 15.20 25.93
N GLU A 471 -19.36 14.41 26.34
CA GLU A 471 -18.97 13.22 25.60
C GLU A 471 -20.00 12.10 25.79
N VAL A 472 -20.65 11.71 24.69
CA VAL A 472 -21.43 10.47 24.58
C VAL A 472 -20.54 9.44 23.88
N ARG A 473 -20.62 8.19 24.30
CA ARG A 473 -19.86 7.06 23.72
C ARG A 473 -20.72 5.82 23.57
N ALA A 474 -20.39 5.01 22.58
CA ALA A 474 -20.91 3.66 22.42
C ALA A 474 -19.84 2.66 22.90
N THR A 475 -20.22 1.76 23.79
CA THR A 475 -19.35 0.77 24.42
C THR A 475 -19.91 -0.63 24.22
N LEU A 476 -19.04 -1.59 23.90
CA LEU A 476 -19.33 -3.01 23.86
C LEU A 476 -18.79 -3.65 25.14
N TRP A 477 -19.65 -4.32 25.89
CA TRP A 477 -19.25 -5.25 26.93
C TRP A 477 -19.31 -6.67 26.36
N VAL A 478 -18.20 -7.41 26.46
CA VAL A 478 -18.10 -8.83 26.12
C VAL A 478 -17.57 -9.62 27.30
N GLN A 479 -18.04 -10.86 27.43
CA GLN A 479 -17.53 -11.80 28.40
C GLN A 479 -16.63 -12.82 27.69
N GLU A 480 -15.32 -12.61 27.77
CA GLU A 480 -14.27 -13.40 27.12
C GLU A 480 -13.58 -14.29 28.17
N TYR A 481 -13.51 -15.61 27.92
CA TYR A 481 -12.92 -16.58 28.85
C TYR A 481 -13.43 -16.49 30.32
N GLY A 482 -14.69 -16.08 30.53
CA GLY A 482 -15.27 -15.87 31.86
C GLY A 482 -14.81 -14.60 32.58
N ARG A 483 -14.13 -13.67 31.90
CA ARG A 483 -13.81 -12.33 32.38
C ARG A 483 -14.61 -11.28 31.60
N ASP A 484 -14.97 -10.20 32.29
CA ASP A 484 -15.67 -9.06 31.69
C ASP A 484 -14.68 -8.09 31.03
N ARG A 485 -14.93 -7.73 29.77
CA ARG A 485 -14.13 -6.79 28.98
C ARG A 485 -15.00 -5.70 28.38
N TYR A 486 -14.54 -4.45 28.48
CA TYR A 486 -15.22 -3.27 27.96
C TYR A 486 -14.40 -2.68 26.81
N VAL A 487 -15.03 -2.46 25.65
CA VAL A 487 -14.42 -1.98 24.41
C VAL A 487 -15.17 -0.73 23.94
N GLY A 488 -14.51 0.43 24.01
CA GLY A 488 -15.06 1.68 23.47
C GLY A 488 -15.09 1.62 21.94
N LEU A 489 -16.27 1.78 21.35
CA LEU A 489 -16.52 1.65 19.91
C LEU A 489 -16.41 2.99 19.18
N ALA A 490 -17.01 4.01 19.77
CA ALA A 490 -17.14 5.37 19.24
C ALA A 490 -17.33 6.35 20.40
N LYS A 491 -16.88 7.60 20.26
CA LYS A 491 -17.18 8.70 21.19
C LYS A 491 -17.24 10.02 20.43
N ASN A 492 -18.13 10.92 20.83
CA ASN A 492 -18.28 12.25 20.23
C ASN A 492 -18.90 13.23 21.23
N GLN A 493 -18.75 14.54 21.00
CA GLN A 493 -19.41 15.56 21.80
C GLN A 493 -20.86 15.75 21.30
N ALA A 494 -21.82 15.57 22.20
CA ALA A 494 -23.24 15.81 21.93
C ALA A 494 -23.69 17.09 22.64
N SER A 495 -24.61 17.82 22.01
CA SER A 495 -25.24 19.03 22.55
C SER A 495 -26.73 18.81 22.79
N ASP A 496 -27.40 19.77 23.42
CA ASP A 496 -28.86 19.83 23.52
C ASP A 496 -29.55 20.33 22.24
N LYS A 497 -28.79 20.77 21.22
CA LYS A 497 -29.27 21.55 20.06
C LYS A 497 -29.49 20.71 18.80
N GLN A 498 -28.64 19.72 18.56
CA GLN A 498 -28.62 18.94 17.32
C GLN A 498 -28.22 17.48 17.54
N TRP A 499 -28.60 16.61 16.60
CA TRP A 499 -28.22 15.20 16.59
C TRP A 499 -26.75 15.02 16.13
N THR A 500 -25.88 14.57 17.03
CA THR A 500 -24.49 14.18 16.71
C THR A 500 -24.42 12.70 16.38
N HIS A 501 -23.63 12.30 15.38
CA HIS A 501 -23.42 10.88 15.07
C HIS A 501 -22.24 10.29 15.87
N LEU A 502 -22.48 9.13 16.50
CA LEU A 502 -21.46 8.18 16.90
C LEU A 502 -21.20 7.23 15.74
N LYS A 503 -19.93 7.10 15.32
CA LYS A 503 -19.52 6.09 14.34
C LYS A 503 -18.25 5.38 14.80
N GLY A 504 -18.24 4.06 14.70
CA GLY A 504 -17.20 3.21 15.27
C GLY A 504 -17.02 1.88 14.53
N ARG A 505 -15.96 1.14 14.86
CA ARG A 505 -15.69 -0.21 14.34
C ARG A 505 -15.07 -1.08 15.42
N PHE A 506 -15.35 -2.38 15.39
CA PHE A 506 -14.73 -3.36 16.28
C PHE A 506 -14.54 -4.73 15.62
N LEU A 507 -13.65 -5.53 16.19
CA LEU A 507 -13.29 -6.87 15.75
C LEU A 507 -13.08 -7.73 17.00
N LEU A 508 -13.82 -8.84 17.13
CA LEU A 508 -13.68 -9.78 18.24
C LEU A 508 -12.80 -10.95 17.79
N HIS A 509 -11.58 -11.07 18.33
CA HIS A 509 -10.67 -12.19 18.03
C HIS A 509 -10.95 -13.40 18.93
N ALA A 510 -11.19 -13.15 20.23
CA ALA A 510 -11.37 -14.19 21.24
C ALA A 510 -12.79 -14.80 21.21
N PRO A 511 -12.97 -16.05 21.69
CA PRO A 511 -14.28 -16.60 22.02
C PRO A 511 -14.93 -15.86 23.20
N PHE A 512 -16.20 -15.50 23.05
CA PHE A 512 -17.02 -14.83 24.07
C PHE A 512 -18.33 -15.58 24.31
N THR A 513 -18.83 -15.56 25.55
CA THR A 513 -20.10 -16.16 25.95
C THR A 513 -21.28 -15.19 25.85
N LYS A 514 -21.00 -13.88 25.96
CA LYS A 514 -22.02 -12.81 26.00
C LYS A 514 -21.49 -11.53 25.39
N ALA A 515 -22.35 -10.76 24.73
CA ALA A 515 -22.03 -9.48 24.09
C ALA A 515 -23.19 -8.48 24.20
N VAL A 516 -22.96 -7.29 24.75
CA VAL A 516 -23.97 -6.22 24.92
C VAL A 516 -23.39 -4.88 24.47
N ILE A 517 -24.10 -4.17 23.58
CA ILE A 517 -23.76 -2.79 23.21
C ILE A 517 -24.63 -1.83 24.01
N PHE A 518 -24.04 -0.74 24.48
CA PHE A 518 -24.73 0.31 25.21
C PHE A 518 -24.16 1.69 24.90
N ILE A 519 -25.00 2.73 25.04
CA ILE A 519 -24.62 4.14 24.86
C ILE A 519 -24.62 4.83 26.22
N GLU A 520 -23.46 5.34 26.62
CA GLU A 520 -23.15 5.93 27.94
C GLU A 520 -22.39 7.26 27.77
N GLY A 521 -21.87 7.85 28.85
CA GLY A 521 -20.84 8.89 28.77
C GLY A 521 -21.11 10.14 29.62
N PRO A 522 -22.20 10.89 29.38
CA PRO A 522 -22.46 12.15 30.08
C PRO A 522 -22.56 11.98 31.60
N PRO A 523 -22.23 13.02 32.38
CA PRO A 523 -22.47 13.06 33.83
C PRO A 523 -23.87 12.62 34.28
N ALA A 524 -24.00 12.34 35.57
CA ALA A 524 -25.28 12.04 36.21
C ALA A 524 -26.26 13.23 36.06
N GLY A 525 -27.55 12.94 35.96
CA GLY A 525 -28.61 13.93 35.76
C GLY A 525 -28.82 14.40 34.32
N ILE A 526 -27.92 14.09 33.39
CA ILE A 526 -28.07 14.40 31.96
C ILE A 526 -28.72 13.19 31.26
N ASP A 527 -29.81 13.43 30.53
CA ASP A 527 -30.48 12.39 29.74
C ASP A 527 -29.74 12.16 28.41
N ILE A 528 -29.69 10.91 27.94
CA ILE A 528 -29.16 10.54 26.61
C ILE A 528 -30.33 10.25 25.68
N LEU A 529 -30.43 10.97 24.57
CA LEU A 529 -31.36 10.74 23.47
C LEU A 529 -30.67 9.91 22.39
N VAL A 530 -31.36 8.91 21.84
CA VAL A 530 -30.84 7.99 20.81
C VAL A 530 -31.89 7.78 19.72
N ASP A 531 -31.49 8.00 18.47
CA ASP A 531 -32.25 7.67 17.26
C ASP A 531 -31.35 6.84 16.33
N GLY A 532 -31.84 5.66 15.95
CA GLY A 532 -31.10 4.72 15.11
C GLY A 532 -29.88 4.14 15.82
N LEU A 533 -29.83 2.83 16.04
CA LEU A 533 -28.56 2.15 16.32
C LEU A 533 -28.38 1.04 15.30
N VAL A 534 -27.52 1.29 14.32
CA VAL A 534 -27.21 0.37 13.22
C VAL A 534 -25.88 -0.30 13.50
N LEU A 535 -25.90 -1.63 13.56
CA LEU A 535 -24.71 -2.49 13.55
C LEU A 535 -24.74 -3.39 12.31
N SER A 536 -23.64 -3.51 11.60
CA SER A 536 -23.51 -4.38 10.42
C SER A 536 -22.07 -4.84 10.19
N PRO A 537 -21.84 -5.96 9.48
CA PRO A 537 -20.49 -6.35 9.05
C PRO A 537 -19.86 -5.24 8.18
N ALA A 538 -18.68 -4.78 8.56
CA ALA A 538 -17.93 -3.79 7.79
C ALA A 538 -17.42 -4.44 6.50
N ARG A 539 -17.59 -3.74 5.36
CA ARG A 539 -17.07 -4.20 4.07
C ARG A 539 -15.57 -4.45 4.16
N LYS A 540 -15.13 -5.65 3.82
CA LYS A 540 -13.72 -6.06 3.78
C LYS A 540 -13.00 -5.31 2.65
N LEU A 541 -12.48 -4.12 2.97
CA LEU A 541 -11.61 -3.37 2.09
C LEU A 541 -10.43 -4.27 1.68
N GLN A 542 -10.24 -4.47 0.38
CA GLN A 542 -9.01 -5.08 -0.11
C GLN A 542 -7.84 -4.17 0.30
N ALA A 543 -6.75 -4.78 0.76
CA ALA A 543 -5.53 -4.03 1.03
C ALA A 543 -5.06 -3.39 -0.28
N ALA A 544 -4.72 -2.09 -0.24
CA ALA A 544 -4.24 -1.39 -1.42
C ALA A 544 -3.01 -2.12 -1.98
N PRO A 545 -2.89 -2.29 -3.32
CA PRO A 545 -1.72 -2.90 -3.93
C PRO A 545 -0.43 -2.21 -3.44
N CYS A 546 0.61 -3.00 -3.16
CA CYS A 546 1.90 -2.45 -2.78
C CYS A 546 2.39 -1.55 -3.93
N PRO A 547 2.70 -0.25 -3.69
CA PRO A 547 3.01 0.68 -4.77
C PRO A 547 4.24 0.22 -5.54
N LYS A 548 4.15 0.21 -6.88
CA LYS A 548 5.32 -0.06 -7.76
C LYS A 548 6.41 0.96 -7.45
N ILE A 549 7.59 0.49 -7.04
CA ILE A 549 8.75 1.33 -6.73
C ILE A 549 9.62 1.42 -7.97
N GLU A 550 9.58 2.56 -8.66
CA GLU A 550 10.22 2.74 -9.96
C GLU A 550 11.35 3.78 -9.94
N ASN A 551 12.26 3.66 -10.91
CA ASN A 551 13.38 4.59 -11.15
C ASN A 551 14.27 4.83 -9.92
N VAL A 552 14.62 3.78 -9.17
CA VAL A 552 15.52 3.87 -8.00
C VAL A 552 16.95 3.48 -8.40
N LEU A 553 17.90 4.41 -8.25
CA LEU A 553 19.33 4.16 -8.45
C LEU A 553 19.92 3.47 -7.20
N TYR A 554 19.72 2.16 -7.09
CA TYR A 554 20.19 1.37 -5.95
C TYR A 554 21.71 1.44 -5.77
N GLY A 555 22.15 1.57 -4.52
CA GLY A 555 23.56 1.74 -4.16
C GLY A 555 24.15 3.14 -4.40
N ALA A 556 23.46 4.04 -5.11
CA ALA A 556 23.91 5.42 -5.28
C ALA A 556 23.76 6.21 -3.96
N ASN A 557 24.84 6.86 -3.52
CA ASN A 557 24.80 7.71 -2.33
C ASN A 557 23.99 8.99 -2.60
N LEU A 558 22.96 9.24 -1.79
CA LEU A 558 22.16 10.47 -1.83
C LEU A 558 23.00 11.70 -1.44
N LEU A 559 24.04 11.50 -0.61
CA LEU A 559 24.86 12.58 -0.09
C LEU A 559 25.92 12.99 -1.11
N HIS A 560 25.91 14.28 -1.42
CA HIS A 560 26.88 14.93 -2.29
C HIS A 560 28.16 15.22 -1.51
N ASN A 561 29.32 14.94 -2.12
CA ASN A 561 30.64 15.26 -1.58
C ASN A 561 30.96 14.59 -0.22
N SER A 562 30.51 13.35 0.01
CA SER A 562 30.80 12.56 1.22
C SER A 562 32.28 12.21 1.45
N ALA A 563 33.09 12.18 0.38
CA ALA A 563 34.54 12.00 0.45
C ALA A 563 35.31 13.34 0.63
N PHE A 564 34.59 14.45 0.84
CA PHE A 564 35.11 15.80 1.08
C PHE A 564 36.18 16.27 0.06
N THR A 565 36.07 15.80 -1.18
CA THR A 565 37.01 16.14 -2.26
C THR A 565 36.90 17.60 -2.69
N ARG A 566 35.72 18.21 -2.53
CA ARG A 566 35.42 19.63 -2.79
C ARG A 566 35.17 20.41 -1.51
N GLY A 567 35.94 20.13 -0.46
CA GLY A 567 35.84 20.81 0.84
C GLY A 567 34.44 20.66 1.46
N LEU A 568 33.89 21.75 1.97
CA LEU A 568 32.53 21.81 2.55
C LEU A 568 31.40 21.91 1.51
N SER A 569 31.66 21.76 0.21
CA SER A 569 30.62 21.90 -0.84
C SER A 569 29.43 20.95 -0.61
N GLY A 570 28.23 21.53 -0.41
CA GLY A 570 27.01 20.80 -0.10
C GLY A 570 26.81 20.42 1.38
N TRP A 571 27.68 20.84 2.29
CA TRP A 571 27.55 20.62 3.73
C TRP A 571 27.19 21.92 4.45
N SER A 572 26.38 21.82 5.50
CA SER A 572 25.95 22.98 6.31
C SER A 572 25.87 22.62 7.80
N PRO A 573 26.15 23.57 8.71
CA PRO A 573 25.99 23.32 10.14
C PRO A 573 24.51 23.22 10.48
N MET A 574 24.14 22.19 11.25
CA MET A 574 22.88 22.16 11.97
C MET A 574 23.07 23.03 13.23
N GLY A 575 22.47 24.22 13.23
CA GLY A 575 22.68 25.22 14.30
C GLY A 575 23.97 26.04 14.12
N SER A 576 24.48 26.59 15.22
CA SER A 576 25.60 27.57 15.24
C SER A 576 27.01 26.95 15.34
N CYS A 577 27.14 25.63 15.21
CA CYS A 577 28.46 24.97 15.27
C CYS A 577 29.33 25.31 14.05
N ARG A 578 30.66 25.33 14.22
CA ARG A 578 31.62 25.62 13.15
C ARG A 578 32.06 24.34 12.46
N LEU A 579 31.82 24.24 11.15
CA LEU A 579 32.32 23.13 10.33
C LEU A 579 33.68 23.47 9.71
N SER A 580 34.56 22.47 9.59
CA SER A 580 35.82 22.53 8.85
C SER A 580 36.18 21.16 8.29
N ILE A 581 36.97 21.09 7.21
CA ILE A 581 37.54 19.83 6.72
C ILE A 581 38.95 19.67 7.27
N GLN A 582 39.27 18.46 7.73
CA GLN A 582 40.62 18.04 8.12
C GLN A 582 40.95 16.69 7.48
N THR A 583 42.22 16.28 7.56
CA THR A 583 42.70 14.98 7.08
C THR A 583 43.29 14.22 8.27
N GLU A 584 42.89 12.96 8.42
CA GLU A 584 43.34 12.09 9.51
C GLU A 584 44.76 11.53 9.26
N ALA A 585 45.50 11.27 10.34
CA ALA A 585 46.86 10.74 10.26
C ALA A 585 46.88 9.28 9.77
N PRO A 586 47.85 8.86 8.92
CA PRO A 586 47.86 7.51 8.32
C PRO A 586 47.81 6.35 9.32
N HIS A 587 48.40 6.50 10.51
CA HIS A 587 48.36 5.47 11.55
C HIS A 587 46.95 5.24 12.11
N MET A 588 46.13 6.29 12.23
CA MET A 588 44.74 6.19 12.71
C MET A 588 43.81 5.50 11.69
N LEU A 589 44.15 5.52 10.41
CA LEU A 589 43.41 4.83 9.34
C LEU A 589 43.77 3.34 9.26
N SER A 590 44.89 2.91 9.85
CA SER A 590 45.41 1.53 9.75
C SER A 590 44.51 0.49 10.42
N SER A 591 43.68 0.87 11.39
CA SER A 591 42.66 0.00 12.00
C SER A 591 41.51 -0.27 11.04
N ILE A 592 41.05 0.77 10.34
CA ILE A 592 39.91 0.75 9.42
C ILE A 592 40.24 0.00 8.12
N LEU A 593 41.46 0.20 7.61
CA LEU A 593 41.95 -0.39 6.37
C LEU A 593 42.30 -1.89 6.47
N LYS A 594 42.03 -2.55 7.61
CA LYS A 594 42.15 -4.01 7.76
C LYS A 594 41.03 -4.78 7.05
N ASP A 595 39.85 -4.20 6.90
CA ASP A 595 38.77 -4.81 6.10
C ASP A 595 38.98 -4.51 4.60
N ARG A 596 39.11 -5.58 3.80
CA ARG A 596 39.23 -5.52 2.34
C ARG A 596 38.03 -4.86 1.65
N ALA A 597 36.86 -4.78 2.31
CA ALA A 597 35.72 -4.01 1.81
C ALA A 597 35.93 -2.49 1.96
N SER A 598 36.50 -2.04 3.10
CA SER A 598 36.71 -0.62 3.42
C SER A 598 37.86 0.02 2.63
N GLN A 599 38.83 -0.78 2.17
CA GLN A 599 40.04 -0.33 1.46
C GLN A 599 39.80 0.49 0.18
N LYS A 600 38.59 0.46 -0.41
CA LYS A 600 38.33 1.10 -1.72
C LYS A 600 37.79 2.55 -1.69
N HIS A 601 37.36 3.06 -0.54
CA HIS A 601 36.60 4.33 -0.50
C HIS A 601 37.04 5.37 0.54
N ILE A 602 37.82 4.99 1.55
CA ILE A 602 38.13 5.89 2.68
C ILE A 602 39.25 6.87 2.30
N SER A 603 38.89 8.13 2.11
CA SER A 603 39.79 9.21 1.66
C SER A 603 40.64 9.87 2.77
N GLY A 604 40.52 9.43 4.02
CA GLY A 604 41.18 10.03 5.21
C GLY A 604 40.70 11.43 5.59
N ARG A 605 40.08 12.16 4.67
CA ARG A 605 39.41 13.45 4.92
C ARG A 605 38.11 13.27 5.71
N TYR A 606 37.89 14.16 6.67
CA TYR A 606 36.71 14.18 7.52
C TYR A 606 36.22 15.62 7.75
N ILE A 607 34.94 15.74 8.11
CA ILE A 607 34.35 17.00 8.58
C ILE A 607 34.40 17.05 10.12
N LEU A 608 34.97 18.13 10.65
CA LEU A 608 35.05 18.45 12.06
C LEU A 608 34.02 19.53 12.39
N ALA A 609 33.13 19.25 13.33
CA ALA A 609 32.17 20.19 13.89
C ALA A 609 32.60 20.61 15.30
N THR A 610 33.05 21.86 15.45
CA THR A 610 33.46 22.47 16.73
C THR A 610 32.45 23.51 17.21
N ASN A 611 32.65 24.06 18.41
CA ASN A 611 31.82 25.12 19.00
C ASN A 611 30.32 24.70 19.09
N ARG A 612 30.08 23.41 19.35
CA ARG A 612 28.73 22.84 19.50
C ARG A 612 28.20 23.21 20.88
N THR A 613 27.15 24.04 20.95
CA THR A 613 26.51 24.41 22.23
C THR A 613 25.37 23.46 22.61
N GLU A 614 24.98 22.56 21.71
CA GLU A 614 23.82 21.68 21.85
C GLU A 614 24.08 20.28 21.30
N VAL A 615 23.42 19.27 21.87
CA VAL A 615 23.60 17.85 21.49
C VAL A 615 23.24 17.56 20.02
N TRP A 616 22.27 18.30 19.47
CA TRP A 616 21.76 18.15 18.11
C TRP A 616 22.60 18.84 17.03
N MET A 617 23.59 19.66 17.41
CA MET A 617 24.43 20.36 16.44
C MET A 617 25.46 19.43 15.79
N GLY A 618 25.75 19.68 14.51
CA GLY A 618 26.74 18.92 13.74
C GLY A 618 26.61 19.12 12.22
N PRO A 619 27.30 18.31 11.40
CA PRO A 619 27.27 18.42 9.95
C PRO A 619 25.95 17.90 9.36
N SER A 620 25.40 18.61 8.37
CA SER A 620 24.12 18.29 7.72
C SER A 620 24.10 18.52 6.21
N GLN A 621 23.14 17.89 5.52
CA GLN A 621 22.79 18.11 4.12
C GLN A 621 21.30 17.84 3.87
N VAL A 622 20.65 18.67 3.06
CA VAL A 622 19.26 18.47 2.62
C VAL A 622 19.20 17.38 1.55
N ILE A 623 18.24 16.46 1.67
CA ILE A 623 18.07 15.29 0.79
C ILE A 623 16.61 15.05 0.34
N THR A 624 15.69 15.99 0.61
CA THR A 624 14.25 15.89 0.30
C THR A 624 13.94 15.26 -1.06
N ASP A 625 14.48 15.84 -2.14
CA ASP A 625 14.13 15.50 -3.53
C ASP A 625 14.76 14.18 -4.02
N LYS A 626 15.59 13.56 -3.17
CA LYS A 626 16.32 12.31 -3.43
C LYS A 626 15.66 11.11 -2.75
N LEU A 627 14.63 11.35 -1.93
CA LEU A 627 13.93 10.33 -1.15
C LEU A 627 12.68 9.84 -1.88
N LYS A 628 12.45 8.52 -1.83
CA LYS A 628 11.31 7.83 -2.43
C LYS A 628 10.61 6.99 -1.38
N LEU A 629 9.28 6.98 -1.43
CA LEU A 629 8.46 6.27 -0.45
C LEU A 629 8.60 4.76 -0.57
N HIS A 630 8.46 4.09 0.57
CA HIS A 630 8.55 2.65 0.75
C HIS A 630 9.91 2.02 0.44
N VAL A 631 10.88 2.77 -0.10
CA VAL A 631 12.28 2.37 -0.27
C VAL A 631 12.98 2.28 1.09
N THR A 632 13.75 1.22 1.30
CA THR A 632 14.68 1.12 2.43
C THR A 632 16.01 1.76 2.07
N TYR A 633 16.40 2.76 2.86
CA TYR A 633 17.70 3.41 2.78
C TYR A 633 18.63 2.83 3.85
N ARG A 634 19.87 2.54 3.50
CA ARG A 634 20.93 2.21 4.48
C ARG A 634 21.79 3.43 4.74
N VAL A 635 22.28 3.49 5.97
CA VAL A 635 23.18 4.52 6.48
C VAL A 635 24.49 3.86 6.91
N SER A 636 25.60 4.49 6.55
CA SER A 636 26.96 4.14 6.98
C SER A 636 27.73 5.43 7.28
N ALA A 637 28.50 5.47 8.36
CA ALA A 637 29.40 6.59 8.67
C ALA A 637 30.58 6.12 9.52
N TRP A 638 31.73 6.79 9.42
CA TRP A 638 32.78 6.71 10.44
C TRP A 638 32.71 7.96 11.31
N VAL A 639 32.75 7.78 12.64
CA VAL A 639 32.66 8.88 13.61
C VAL A 639 33.68 8.76 14.74
N ARG A 640 34.06 9.91 15.32
CA ARG A 640 34.98 10.04 16.47
C ARG A 640 34.61 11.32 17.24
N ALA A 641 34.52 11.26 18.56
CA ALA A 641 33.95 12.34 19.38
C ALA A 641 34.90 12.77 20.51
N GLY A 642 35.30 14.05 20.53
CA GLY A 642 36.04 14.66 21.64
C GLY A 642 37.38 15.32 21.29
N SER A 643 37.82 16.15 22.22
CA SER A 643 39.04 16.97 22.16
C SER A 643 39.44 17.40 23.59
N GLY A 644 39.74 16.41 24.45
CA GLY A 644 40.27 16.66 25.80
C GLY A 644 39.47 16.09 26.98
N GLY A 645 38.87 14.89 26.85
CA GLY A 645 38.20 14.22 27.96
C GLY A 645 38.02 12.71 27.74
N HIS A 646 38.11 11.92 28.81
CA HIS A 646 37.87 10.48 28.77
C HIS A 646 36.37 10.19 28.91
N GLY A 647 35.74 9.73 27.83
CA GLY A 647 34.33 9.33 27.84
C GLY A 647 33.88 8.78 26.49
N ARG A 648 32.97 7.80 26.53
CA ARG A 648 32.27 7.31 25.34
C ARG A 648 30.94 8.03 25.20
N HIS A 649 30.75 8.73 24.10
CA HIS A 649 29.55 9.52 23.81
C HIS A 649 28.68 8.83 22.76
N HIS A 650 27.36 8.94 22.90
CA HIS A 650 26.45 8.53 21.83
C HIS A 650 26.62 9.45 20.62
N VAL A 651 26.75 8.87 19.43
CA VAL A 651 26.77 9.57 18.15
C VAL A 651 25.75 8.91 17.23
N ASN A 652 24.84 9.72 16.69
CA ASN A 652 23.69 9.27 15.92
C ASN A 652 23.69 9.97 14.55
N VAL A 653 23.46 9.23 13.48
CA VAL A 653 23.01 9.81 12.20
C VAL A 653 21.49 9.90 12.26
N CYS A 654 20.94 11.04 11.89
CA CYS A 654 19.53 11.34 12.05
C CYS A 654 18.97 12.01 10.80
N LEU A 655 17.68 11.81 10.55
CA LEU A 655 16.92 12.59 9.59
C LEU A 655 15.90 13.44 10.34
N ALA A 656 15.96 14.76 10.13
CA ALA A 656 14.87 15.67 10.46
C ALA A 656 13.91 15.71 9.27
N VAL A 657 12.66 15.31 9.48
CA VAL A 657 11.65 15.06 8.45
C VAL A 657 10.36 15.76 8.88
N ASP A 658 10.03 16.91 8.30
CA ASP A 658 8.86 17.72 8.66
C ASP A 658 8.72 17.96 10.19
N ASN A 659 9.84 18.35 10.82
CA ASN A 659 10.02 18.51 12.27
C ASN A 659 9.86 17.23 13.13
N GLN A 660 9.63 16.06 12.51
CA GLN A 660 9.76 14.76 13.16
C GLN A 660 11.20 14.23 13.04
N TRP A 661 11.59 13.35 13.95
CA TRP A 661 12.93 12.78 14.02
C TRP A 661 12.91 11.29 13.65
N VAL A 662 13.82 10.88 12.76
CA VAL A 662 14.01 9.49 12.34
C VAL A 662 15.45 9.07 12.60
N ASN A 663 15.63 7.97 13.34
CA ASN A 663 16.96 7.42 13.60
C ASN A 663 17.54 6.79 12.33
N GLY A 664 18.71 7.24 11.88
CA GLY A 664 19.46 6.63 10.78
C GLY A 664 20.45 5.56 11.25
N GLY A 665 20.81 5.54 12.53
CA GLY A 665 21.79 4.63 13.13
C GLY A 665 22.60 5.32 14.24
N GLN A 666 23.10 4.55 15.21
CA GLN A 666 23.81 5.08 16.38
C GLN A 666 24.98 4.19 16.83
N VAL A 667 25.99 4.80 17.48
CA VAL A 667 27.12 4.12 18.13
C VAL A 667 27.56 4.87 19.39
N GLN A 668 28.31 4.23 20.28
CA GLN A 668 29.08 4.92 21.33
C GLN A 668 30.53 5.08 20.88
N ALA A 669 30.96 6.32 20.64
CA ALA A 669 32.30 6.69 20.17
C ALA A 669 33.02 7.60 21.18
N ASP A 670 34.34 7.49 21.22
CA ASP A 670 35.24 8.30 22.04
C ASP A 670 36.20 9.12 21.17
N GLY A 671 37.20 9.72 21.82
CA GLY A 671 38.25 10.50 21.19
C GLY A 671 39.42 9.68 20.66
N ASP A 672 39.47 8.36 20.88
CA ASP A 672 40.68 7.56 20.68
C ASP A 672 40.70 6.85 19.33
N GLN A 673 39.57 6.36 18.83
CA GLN A 673 39.48 5.65 17.55
C GLN A 673 38.23 5.99 16.71
N TRP A 674 38.21 5.53 15.46
CA TRP A 674 37.06 5.68 14.56
C TRP A 674 36.07 4.53 14.73
N TYR A 675 34.80 4.89 14.94
CA TYR A 675 33.69 3.97 15.12
C TYR A 675 32.75 4.01 13.92
N GLU A 676 32.26 2.85 13.49
CA GLU A 676 31.32 2.77 12.37
C GLU A 676 29.86 2.85 12.86
N ILE A 677 29.12 3.87 12.44
CA ILE A 677 27.67 3.88 12.52
C ILE A 677 27.11 3.07 11.35
N LYS A 678 26.26 2.10 11.66
CA LYS A 678 25.41 1.39 10.69
C LYS A 678 23.95 1.55 11.08
N GLY A 679 23.08 1.71 10.09
CA GLY A 679 21.64 1.66 10.29
C GLY A 679 20.84 1.71 8.99
N ALA A 680 19.52 1.88 9.12
CA ALA A 680 18.59 1.95 7.99
C ALA A 680 17.29 2.64 8.39
N PHE A 681 16.62 3.26 7.42
CA PHE A 681 15.29 3.86 7.57
C PHE A 681 14.42 3.62 6.32
N LYS A 682 13.13 3.90 6.44
CA LYS A 682 12.11 3.84 5.38
C LYS A 682 11.15 5.00 5.63
N LEU A 683 10.68 5.67 4.58
CA LEU A 683 9.63 6.69 4.68
C LEU A 683 8.32 6.18 4.05
N GLU A 684 7.20 6.49 4.68
CA GLU A 684 5.85 6.05 4.26
C GLU A 684 4.91 7.22 3.92
N LYS A 685 5.39 8.47 4.12
CA LYS A 685 4.73 9.72 3.75
C LYS A 685 5.74 10.63 3.04
N GLN A 686 5.29 11.38 2.04
CA GLN A 686 6.15 12.31 1.30
C GLN A 686 6.54 13.48 2.21
N PRO A 687 7.85 13.73 2.43
CA PRO A 687 8.27 14.83 3.27
C PRO A 687 8.24 16.15 2.51
N SER A 688 7.82 17.23 3.17
CA SER A 688 8.00 18.60 2.64
C SER A 688 9.46 19.05 2.73
N LYS A 689 10.19 18.57 3.75
CA LYS A 689 11.62 18.81 3.95
C LYS A 689 12.27 17.65 4.70
N ALA A 690 13.36 17.12 4.16
CA ALA A 690 14.19 16.12 4.83
C ALA A 690 15.67 16.53 4.84
N THR A 691 16.23 16.67 6.05
CA THR A 691 17.66 16.97 6.27
C THR A 691 18.31 15.80 6.98
N ALA A 692 19.35 15.21 6.38
CA ALA A 692 20.22 14.26 7.05
C ALA A 692 21.33 15.01 7.80
N TYR A 693 21.60 14.62 9.04
CA TYR A 693 22.62 15.25 9.89
C TYR A 693 23.21 14.26 10.90
N VAL A 694 24.34 14.61 11.50
CA VAL A 694 24.98 13.81 12.56
C VAL A 694 25.04 14.61 13.85
N GLN A 695 24.63 13.98 14.96
CA GLN A 695 24.48 14.58 16.28
C GLN A 695 24.93 13.62 17.40
N GLY A 696 24.81 14.05 18.66
CA GLY A 696 24.85 13.13 19.82
C GLY A 696 25.75 13.57 20.97
N PRO A 697 27.04 13.91 20.74
CA PRO A 697 27.94 14.28 21.84
C PRO A 697 27.46 15.53 22.60
N PRO A 698 27.77 15.65 23.90
CA PRO A 698 27.42 16.82 24.71
C PRO A 698 27.89 18.16 24.12
N PRO A 699 27.33 19.29 24.60
CA PRO A 699 27.90 20.61 24.37
C PRO A 699 29.40 20.66 24.70
N GLY A 700 30.17 21.43 23.92
CA GLY A 700 31.63 21.53 24.04
C GLY A 700 32.42 20.35 23.45
N VAL A 701 31.80 19.20 23.18
CA VAL A 701 32.49 18.03 22.62
C VAL A 701 32.52 18.10 21.09
N ASP A 702 33.72 18.14 20.49
CA ASP A 702 33.89 18.13 19.04
C ASP A 702 33.41 16.82 18.40
N LEU A 703 32.77 16.90 17.23
CA LEU A 703 32.30 15.76 16.46
C LEU A 703 33.03 15.66 15.11
N ARG A 704 33.66 14.51 14.85
CA ARG A 704 34.29 14.18 13.55
C ARG A 704 33.44 13.16 12.81
N VAL A 705 33.24 13.38 11.51
CA VAL A 705 32.50 12.46 10.62
C VAL A 705 33.27 12.25 9.32
N MET A 706 33.45 11.00 8.91
CA MET A 706 34.11 10.57 7.68
C MET A 706 33.20 9.63 6.89
N ASP A 707 33.19 9.80 5.56
CA ASP A 707 32.45 8.95 4.61
C ASP A 707 31.00 8.64 5.03
N LEU A 708 30.21 9.70 5.30
CA LEU A 708 28.78 9.55 5.56
C LEU A 708 28.05 9.19 4.25
N GLN A 709 27.48 7.99 4.22
CA GLN A 709 26.75 7.45 3.08
C GLN A 709 25.30 7.16 3.46
N ILE A 710 24.36 7.58 2.61
CA ILE A 710 22.95 7.19 2.68
C ILE A 710 22.57 6.72 1.28
N TYR A 711 22.16 5.46 1.10
CA TYR A 711 21.84 4.92 -0.23
C TYR A 711 20.61 4.00 -0.20
N PRO A 712 19.78 4.01 -1.26
CA PRO A 712 18.66 3.09 -1.39
C PRO A 712 19.18 1.67 -1.64
N VAL A 713 18.52 0.69 -1.04
CA VAL A 713 18.90 -0.71 -1.10
C VAL A 713 17.96 -1.48 -2.03
N ASP A 714 18.49 -2.16 -3.04
CA ASP A 714 17.72 -3.19 -3.71
C ASP A 714 17.52 -4.34 -2.73
N ARG A 715 16.26 -4.59 -2.37
CA ARG A 715 15.89 -5.71 -1.51
C ARG A 715 16.20 -7.04 -2.18
N LYS A 716 16.00 -7.19 -3.50
CA LYS A 716 16.19 -8.48 -4.19
C LYS A 716 17.66 -8.88 -4.21
N ALA A 717 18.54 -8.07 -4.82
CA ALA A 717 19.97 -8.34 -4.85
C ALA A 717 20.59 -8.42 -3.43
N ARG A 718 20.06 -7.67 -2.44
CA ARG A 718 20.48 -7.83 -1.04
C ARG A 718 20.11 -9.19 -0.46
N PHE A 719 18.92 -9.72 -0.72
CA PHE A 719 18.54 -11.06 -0.24
C PHE A 719 19.36 -12.15 -0.94
N GLU A 720 19.68 -12.01 -2.22
CA GLU A 720 20.57 -12.91 -2.97
C GLU A 720 22.00 -12.90 -2.39
N TYR A 721 22.59 -11.72 -2.16
CA TYR A 721 23.89 -11.57 -1.49
C TYR A 721 23.90 -12.12 -0.06
N LEU A 722 22.84 -11.87 0.73
CA LEU A 722 22.74 -12.40 2.09
C LEU A 722 22.56 -13.92 2.10
N LYS A 723 21.91 -14.51 1.10
CA LYS A 723 21.84 -15.96 0.89
C LYS A 723 23.24 -16.52 0.61
N GLU A 724 23.98 -15.96 -0.34
CA GLU A 724 25.37 -16.36 -0.64
C GLU A 724 26.29 -16.26 0.60
N LYS A 725 26.17 -15.19 1.39
CA LYS A 725 26.90 -15.05 2.66
C LYS A 725 26.44 -16.05 3.73
N THR A 726 25.15 -16.39 3.78
CA THR A 726 24.62 -17.42 4.69
C THR A 726 25.15 -18.80 4.29
N ASP A 727 25.20 -19.10 3.00
CA ASP A 727 25.75 -20.34 2.47
C ASP A 727 27.25 -20.47 2.80
N LYS A 728 28.02 -19.37 2.73
CA LYS A 728 29.47 -19.35 3.03
C LYS A 728 29.84 -19.28 4.52
N VAL A 729 28.96 -18.81 5.40
CA VAL A 729 29.31 -18.51 6.82
C VAL A 729 28.43 -19.25 7.84
N ARG A 730 27.25 -19.76 7.43
CA ARG A 730 26.28 -20.41 8.32
C ARG A 730 25.83 -21.79 7.87
N LYS A 731 26.22 -22.24 6.67
CA LYS A 731 26.01 -23.62 6.20
C LYS A 731 27.32 -24.38 6.09
N ARG A 732 27.19 -25.70 5.90
CA ARG A 732 28.25 -26.67 5.61
C ARG A 732 27.64 -27.83 4.85
N ASP A 733 28.46 -28.58 4.13
CA ASP A 733 28.00 -29.76 3.40
C ASP A 733 27.49 -30.86 4.33
N VAL A 734 26.52 -31.63 3.86
CA VAL A 734 25.95 -32.78 4.56
C VAL A 734 26.23 -34.03 3.73
N VAL A 735 27.24 -34.80 4.14
CA VAL A 735 27.66 -36.02 3.44
C VAL A 735 26.83 -37.21 3.95
N LEU A 736 25.83 -37.61 3.18
CA LEU A 736 25.09 -38.86 3.42
C LEU A 736 25.93 -40.06 2.99
N LYS A 737 26.07 -41.06 3.86
CA LYS A 737 26.77 -42.32 3.58
C LYS A 737 25.78 -43.47 3.69
N PHE A 738 25.59 -44.20 2.59
CA PHE A 738 24.74 -45.38 2.54
C PHE A 738 25.61 -46.64 2.64
N GLN A 739 25.15 -47.67 3.36
CA GLN A 739 25.85 -48.94 3.54
C GLN A 739 24.86 -50.11 3.39
N GLY A 740 25.31 -51.21 2.81
CA GLY A 740 24.51 -52.42 2.59
C GLY A 740 24.75 -53.04 1.20
N SER A 741 24.33 -54.29 1.03
CA SER A 741 24.49 -55.08 -0.21
C SER A 741 23.80 -54.45 -1.44
N ASN A 742 22.77 -53.64 -1.24
CA ASN A 742 22.05 -52.93 -2.31
C ASN A 742 22.68 -51.58 -2.72
N ALA A 743 23.88 -51.23 -2.25
CA ALA A 743 24.52 -49.94 -2.56
C ALA A 743 24.68 -49.67 -4.08
N ALA A 744 24.90 -50.72 -4.89
CA ALA A 744 24.95 -50.61 -6.35
C ALA A 744 23.62 -50.16 -6.97
N ASN A 745 22.48 -50.52 -6.36
CA ASN A 745 21.14 -50.19 -6.86
C ASN A 745 20.71 -48.75 -6.53
N LEU A 746 21.53 -47.99 -5.79
CA LEU A 746 21.29 -46.57 -5.48
C LEU A 746 21.89 -45.63 -6.53
N LEU A 747 22.71 -46.12 -7.47
CA LEU A 747 23.22 -45.33 -8.58
C LEU A 747 22.06 -44.85 -9.47
N GLY A 748 21.91 -43.53 -9.61
CA GLY A 748 20.80 -42.89 -10.33
C GLY A 748 19.53 -42.65 -9.49
N SER A 749 19.48 -43.08 -8.22
CA SER A 749 18.34 -42.79 -7.33
C SER A 749 18.32 -41.32 -6.89
N SER A 750 17.14 -40.68 -6.95
CA SER A 750 16.95 -39.29 -6.50
C SER A 750 16.75 -39.20 -4.98
N VAL A 751 17.64 -38.53 -4.26
CA VAL A 751 17.52 -38.25 -2.82
C VAL A 751 16.88 -36.88 -2.59
N ARG A 752 15.76 -36.83 -1.87
CA ARG A 752 15.12 -35.57 -1.43
C ARG A 752 15.40 -35.33 0.05
N ILE A 753 16.16 -34.29 0.37
CA ILE A 753 16.34 -33.81 1.74
C ILE A 753 15.33 -32.69 1.99
N GLN A 754 14.54 -32.80 3.06
CA GLN A 754 13.61 -31.78 3.52
C GLN A 754 13.96 -31.40 4.96
N GLN A 755 14.17 -30.11 5.22
CA GLN A 755 14.28 -29.61 6.59
C GLN A 755 12.89 -29.57 7.22
N THR A 756 12.71 -30.25 8.35
CA THR A 756 11.46 -30.26 9.13
C THR A 756 11.42 -29.15 10.18
N GLU A 757 12.52 -28.97 10.91
CA GLU A 757 12.66 -28.03 12.03
C GLU A 757 14.02 -27.32 11.98
N ASN A 758 14.21 -26.30 12.81
CA ASN A 758 15.47 -25.56 12.95
C ASN A 758 15.91 -25.53 14.41
N SER A 759 17.19 -25.81 14.68
CA SER A 759 17.79 -25.75 16.02
C SER A 759 18.45 -24.41 16.34
N PHE A 760 18.58 -23.50 15.37
CA PHE A 760 19.07 -22.14 15.61
C PHE A 760 18.02 -21.34 16.42
N PRO A 761 18.37 -20.76 17.59
CA PRO A 761 17.42 -19.98 18.39
C PRO A 761 16.89 -18.74 17.66
N PHE A 762 15.60 -18.73 17.34
CA PHE A 762 14.92 -17.62 16.68
C PHE A 762 13.53 -17.41 17.30
N GLY A 763 13.32 -16.21 17.84
CA GLY A 763 12.18 -15.94 18.72
C GLY A 763 11.79 -14.48 18.79
N SER A 764 10.62 -14.24 19.38
CA SER A 764 10.15 -12.92 19.79
C SER A 764 9.87 -12.90 21.29
N CYS A 765 9.80 -11.69 21.84
CA CYS A 765 9.09 -11.47 23.09
C CYS A 765 7.58 -11.77 22.90
N ILE A 766 6.94 -12.31 23.93
CA ILE A 766 5.49 -12.55 24.03
C ILE A 766 5.01 -12.17 25.42
N ALA A 767 3.76 -11.72 25.50
CA ALA A 767 3.04 -11.40 26.72
C ALA A 767 1.71 -12.15 26.75
N ARG A 768 1.07 -12.25 27.92
CA ARG A 768 -0.12 -13.09 28.13
C ARG A 768 -1.30 -12.68 27.25
N HIS A 769 -1.41 -11.40 26.90
CA HIS A 769 -2.43 -10.87 25.97
C HIS A 769 -2.16 -11.21 24.49
N ASN A 770 -0.92 -11.59 24.12
CA ASN A 770 -0.62 -11.98 22.74
C ASN A 770 -1.17 -13.36 22.40
N ILE A 771 -1.15 -14.30 23.35
CA ILE A 771 -1.65 -15.67 23.14
C ILE A 771 -3.19 -15.79 23.18
N GLU A 772 -3.90 -14.72 23.57
CA GLU A 772 -5.37 -14.62 23.46
C GLU A 772 -5.83 -14.30 22.04
N ASN A 773 -4.93 -13.74 21.23
CA ASN A 773 -5.16 -13.53 19.81
C ASN A 773 -4.69 -14.78 19.05
N GLU A 774 -5.65 -15.64 18.70
CA GLU A 774 -5.41 -16.87 17.91
C GLU A 774 -4.50 -16.63 16.69
N ASP A 775 -4.70 -15.51 15.97
CA ASP A 775 -4.00 -15.20 14.72
C ASP A 775 -2.52 -14.87 14.98
N LEU A 776 -2.23 -14.20 16.10
CA LEU A 776 -0.88 -13.89 16.56
C LEU A 776 -0.20 -15.11 17.18
N ALA A 777 -0.94 -15.95 17.91
CA ALA A 777 -0.47 -17.19 18.47
C ALA A 777 -0.09 -18.21 17.37
N GLU A 778 -0.94 -18.40 16.35
CA GLU A 778 -0.64 -19.25 15.20
C GLU A 778 0.58 -18.72 14.42
N PHE A 779 0.62 -17.40 14.16
CA PHE A 779 1.79 -16.78 13.52
C PHE A 779 3.07 -17.02 14.33
N PHE A 780 3.01 -16.89 15.66
CA PHE A 780 4.17 -17.09 16.52
C PHE A 780 4.67 -18.53 16.46
N VAL A 781 3.78 -19.51 16.71
CA VAL A 781 4.08 -20.96 16.67
C VAL A 781 4.61 -21.41 15.31
N LYS A 782 4.14 -20.79 14.22
CA LYS A 782 4.54 -21.14 12.84
C LYS A 782 5.92 -20.61 12.44
N ASN A 783 6.42 -19.55 13.08
CA ASN A 783 7.61 -18.82 12.64
C ASN A 783 8.79 -18.81 13.64
N PHE A 784 8.55 -19.16 14.91
CA PHE A 784 9.54 -19.09 15.98
C PHE A 784 9.66 -20.41 16.74
N ASN A 785 10.89 -20.75 17.13
CA ASN A 785 11.19 -21.90 17.99
C ASN A 785 11.58 -21.49 19.43
N TRP A 786 11.73 -20.18 19.69
CA TRP A 786 12.05 -19.63 21.02
C TRP A 786 11.10 -18.50 21.43
N ALA A 787 10.89 -18.36 22.74
CA ALA A 787 10.07 -17.33 23.39
C ALA A 787 10.83 -16.61 24.50
N VAL A 788 10.40 -15.38 24.79
CA VAL A 788 10.83 -14.55 25.93
C VAL A 788 9.58 -13.90 26.51
N PHE A 789 9.37 -13.93 27.83
CA PHE A 789 8.20 -13.28 28.44
C PHE A 789 8.46 -11.78 28.66
N GLU A 790 7.46 -10.93 28.41
CA GLU A 790 7.65 -9.47 28.40
C GLU A 790 7.72 -8.88 29.80
N ASN A 791 6.74 -9.24 30.64
CA ASN A 791 6.53 -8.64 31.97
C ASN A 791 6.24 -9.68 33.05
N GLU A 792 5.75 -10.86 32.66
CA GLU A 792 5.13 -11.87 33.51
C GLU A 792 6.10 -12.58 34.47
N LEU A 793 7.41 -12.33 34.34
CA LEU A 793 8.46 -12.75 35.27
C LEU A 793 9.10 -11.61 36.06
N LYS A 794 8.77 -10.34 35.79
CA LYS A 794 9.32 -9.16 36.50
C LYS A 794 8.74 -9.06 37.92
N TRP A 795 9.45 -8.36 38.81
CA TRP A 795 9.10 -8.38 40.24
C TRP A 795 7.72 -7.76 40.52
N TYR A 796 7.43 -6.59 39.94
CA TYR A 796 6.12 -5.94 40.08
C TYR A 796 4.93 -6.75 39.54
N HIS A 797 5.16 -7.66 38.58
CA HIS A 797 4.10 -8.53 38.03
C HIS A 797 3.88 -9.76 38.90
N THR A 798 4.97 -10.32 39.44
CA THR A 798 4.95 -11.58 40.21
C THR A 798 4.73 -11.38 41.72
N GLU A 799 5.02 -10.19 42.26
CA GLU A 799 4.91 -9.85 43.68
C GLU A 799 4.70 -8.33 43.86
N ALA A 800 3.58 -7.81 43.37
CA ALA A 800 3.21 -6.39 43.49
C ALA A 800 3.17 -5.93 44.97
N GLU A 801 2.59 -6.78 45.82
CA GLU A 801 2.53 -6.63 47.28
C GLU A 801 3.41 -7.72 47.93
N GLN A 802 4.17 -7.39 48.97
CA GLN A 802 5.13 -8.29 49.61
C GLN A 802 4.46 -9.59 50.09
N GLY A 803 5.02 -10.74 49.71
CA GLY A 803 4.50 -12.07 50.03
C GLY A 803 3.28 -12.50 49.21
N ARG A 804 2.65 -11.62 48.42
CA ARG A 804 1.47 -11.93 47.59
C ARG A 804 1.91 -12.35 46.18
N LEU A 805 2.42 -13.57 46.08
CA LEU A 805 2.93 -14.13 44.84
C LEU A 805 1.79 -14.46 43.84
N ASN A 806 1.96 -14.05 42.59
CA ASN A 806 1.10 -14.42 41.46
C ASN A 806 1.94 -14.83 40.24
N TYR A 807 1.88 -16.10 39.86
CA TYR A 807 2.57 -16.63 38.68
C TYR A 807 1.61 -17.03 37.54
N LYS A 808 0.30 -16.75 37.67
CA LYS A 808 -0.72 -17.27 36.74
C LYS A 808 -0.42 -16.97 35.27
N ASP A 809 -0.08 -15.72 34.96
CA ASP A 809 0.16 -15.30 33.58
C ASP A 809 1.45 -15.91 33.00
N SER A 810 2.49 -16.12 33.82
CA SER A 810 3.73 -16.78 33.42
C SER A 810 3.63 -18.29 33.33
N ASP A 811 2.83 -18.93 34.20
CA ASP A 811 2.50 -20.35 34.11
C ASP A 811 1.68 -20.64 32.84
N GLU A 812 0.64 -19.85 32.54
CA GLU A 812 -0.18 -20.00 31.33
C GLU A 812 0.62 -19.72 30.03
N LEU A 813 1.61 -18.81 30.06
CA LEU A 813 2.57 -18.63 28.95
C LEU A 813 3.56 -19.81 28.82
N LEU A 814 3.97 -20.43 29.93
CA LEU A 814 4.86 -21.59 29.91
C LEU A 814 4.13 -22.83 29.37
N GLU A 815 2.91 -23.09 29.82
CA GLU A 815 2.06 -24.18 29.29
C GLU A 815 1.77 -24.01 27.79
N PHE A 816 1.60 -22.77 27.31
CA PHE A 816 1.54 -22.48 25.87
C PHE A 816 2.84 -22.87 25.14
N CYS A 817 4.00 -22.49 25.67
CA CYS A 817 5.29 -22.83 25.08
C CYS A 817 5.56 -24.34 25.09
N GLU A 818 5.29 -25.03 26.22
CA GLU A 818 5.38 -26.49 26.37
C GLU A 818 4.53 -27.21 25.30
N LYS A 819 3.24 -26.85 25.21
CA LYS A 819 2.27 -27.40 24.25
C LYS A 819 2.73 -27.28 22.79
N HIS A 820 3.43 -26.19 22.46
CA HIS A 820 3.92 -25.91 21.11
C HIS A 820 5.41 -26.22 20.90
N LYS A 821 6.09 -26.86 21.88
CA LYS A 821 7.52 -27.22 21.89
C LYS A 821 8.49 -26.03 21.72
N ILE A 822 8.08 -24.84 22.16
CA ILE A 822 8.87 -23.60 22.05
C ILE A 822 9.77 -23.46 23.28
N GLN A 823 11.06 -23.22 23.07
CA GLN A 823 12.02 -23.06 24.18
C GLN A 823 11.95 -21.65 24.77
N VAL A 824 12.01 -21.52 26.10
CA VAL A 824 11.88 -20.22 26.77
C VAL A 824 13.24 -19.70 27.24
N ARG A 825 13.52 -18.41 27.04
CA ARG A 825 14.69 -17.72 27.58
C ARG A 825 14.30 -16.73 28.69
N GLY A 826 15.09 -16.68 29.75
CA GLY A 826 14.75 -15.96 30.97
C GLY A 826 14.90 -14.45 30.84
N HIS A 827 13.79 -13.73 31.02
CA HIS A 827 13.72 -12.27 31.03
C HIS A 827 12.52 -11.83 31.88
N CYS A 828 12.59 -10.87 32.80
CA CYS A 828 13.78 -10.28 33.41
C CYS A 828 13.57 -10.30 34.94
N LEU A 829 14.53 -10.84 35.71
CA LEU A 829 14.29 -11.14 37.13
C LEU A 829 14.19 -9.87 38.00
N PHE A 830 15.04 -8.89 37.68
CA PHE A 830 15.09 -7.57 38.31
C PHE A 830 15.05 -6.52 37.19
N TRP A 831 14.46 -5.37 37.47
CA TRP A 831 14.31 -4.29 36.49
C TRP A 831 14.78 -2.98 37.10
N GLU A 832 15.73 -2.33 36.43
CA GLU A 832 16.51 -1.20 36.96
C GLU A 832 15.79 0.16 36.90
N VAL A 833 14.63 0.21 36.23
CA VAL A 833 13.82 1.45 36.12
C VAL A 833 13.13 1.69 37.46
N GLU A 834 13.56 2.75 38.16
CA GLU A 834 13.14 3.06 39.53
C GLU A 834 11.62 3.04 39.70
N ASP A 835 10.87 3.70 38.82
CA ASP A 835 9.40 3.76 38.86
C ASP A 835 8.72 2.39 38.80
N SER A 836 9.38 1.38 38.22
CA SER A 836 8.88 0.00 38.15
C SER A 836 9.22 -0.84 39.39
N VAL A 837 10.05 -0.35 40.31
CA VAL A 837 10.37 -1.05 41.56
C VAL A 837 9.25 -0.81 42.57
N GLN A 838 8.70 -1.88 43.14
CA GLN A 838 7.56 -1.79 44.06
C GLN A 838 7.91 -0.98 45.32
N PRO A 839 6.98 -0.18 45.88
CA PRO A 839 7.26 0.65 47.06
C PRO A 839 7.80 -0.13 48.26
N TRP A 840 7.33 -1.36 48.47
CA TRP A 840 7.82 -2.22 49.55
C TRP A 840 9.29 -2.60 49.34
N VAL A 841 9.72 -2.93 48.11
CA VAL A 841 11.13 -3.21 47.79
C VAL A 841 11.99 -1.96 48.00
N ARG A 842 11.54 -0.78 47.57
CA ARG A 842 12.28 0.50 47.79
C ARG A 842 12.43 0.86 49.27
N SER A 843 11.56 0.35 50.15
CA SER A 843 11.65 0.57 51.60
C SER A 843 12.70 -0.31 52.30
N LEU A 844 13.13 -1.40 51.66
CA LEU A 844 14.13 -2.32 52.23
C LEU A 844 15.54 -1.76 52.09
N GLN A 845 16.37 -1.96 53.12
CA GLN A 845 17.77 -1.55 53.11
C GLN A 845 18.68 -2.66 53.64
N GLY A 846 19.95 -2.64 53.20
CA GLY A 846 21.00 -3.55 53.67
C GLY A 846 20.58 -5.03 53.63
N HIS A 847 20.68 -5.70 54.77
CA HIS A 847 20.43 -7.14 54.88
C HIS A 847 18.99 -7.54 54.50
N HIS A 848 17.96 -6.72 54.80
CA HIS A 848 16.58 -7.03 54.43
C HIS A 848 16.39 -7.06 52.90
N LEU A 849 16.99 -6.11 52.18
CA LEU A 849 16.96 -6.05 50.72
C LEU A 849 17.72 -7.23 50.10
N MET A 850 18.89 -7.58 50.66
CA MET A 850 19.66 -8.77 50.25
C MET A 850 18.83 -10.06 50.41
N THR A 851 18.18 -10.25 51.56
CA THR A 851 17.31 -11.41 51.82
C THR A 851 16.13 -11.46 50.85
N ALA A 852 15.49 -10.33 50.54
CA ALA A 852 14.40 -10.30 49.55
C ALA A 852 14.88 -10.69 48.14
N ILE A 853 16.04 -10.18 47.71
CA ILE A 853 16.67 -10.52 46.42
C ILE A 853 17.04 -12.01 46.36
N GLN A 854 17.60 -12.58 47.42
CA GLN A 854 17.96 -14.00 47.52
C GLN A 854 16.71 -14.90 47.51
N ASN A 855 15.69 -14.58 48.30
CA ASN A 855 14.43 -15.31 48.34
C ASN A 855 13.73 -15.32 46.98
N ARG A 856 13.73 -14.17 46.28
CA ARG A 856 13.20 -14.07 44.92
C ARG A 856 13.96 -14.94 43.92
N LEU A 857 15.29 -14.87 43.92
CA LEU A 857 16.14 -15.73 43.09
C LEU A 857 15.80 -17.19 43.33
N GLN A 858 15.83 -17.65 44.57
CA GLN A 858 15.62 -19.05 44.88
C GLN A 858 14.18 -19.52 44.56
N SER A 859 13.15 -18.75 44.92
CA SER A 859 11.76 -19.08 44.62
C SER A 859 11.50 -19.22 43.11
N LEU A 860 11.91 -18.24 42.32
CA LEU A 860 11.64 -18.20 40.88
C LEU A 860 12.50 -19.23 40.12
N LEU A 861 13.78 -19.41 40.49
CA LEU A 861 14.64 -20.42 39.88
C LEU A 861 14.17 -21.84 40.21
N SER A 862 13.75 -22.12 41.45
CA SER A 862 13.19 -23.43 41.82
C SER A 862 11.88 -23.73 41.09
N ARG A 863 11.02 -22.73 40.85
CA ARG A 863 9.80 -22.92 40.02
C ARG A 863 10.15 -23.28 38.58
N LEU A 864 11.07 -22.55 37.96
CA LEU A 864 11.27 -22.56 36.51
C LEU A 864 12.33 -23.56 36.00
N LEU A 865 13.31 -23.94 36.82
CA LEU A 865 14.31 -24.94 36.45
C LEU A 865 13.88 -26.39 36.78
N ILE A 866 12.84 -26.56 37.60
CA ILE A 866 12.38 -27.86 38.11
C ILE A 866 10.95 -28.18 37.61
N SER A 867 10.38 -27.38 36.69
CA SER A 867 9.05 -27.65 36.13
C SER A 867 9.03 -29.00 35.40
N LYS A 868 8.10 -29.86 35.85
CA LYS A 868 7.58 -31.12 35.27
C LYS A 868 8.48 -31.80 34.21
N ASN A 869 8.94 -33.02 34.53
CA ASN A 869 9.71 -33.95 33.69
C ASN A 869 11.24 -33.79 33.66
N GLY A 870 11.83 -32.92 34.49
CA GLY A 870 13.27 -32.93 34.78
C GLY A 870 14.20 -32.47 33.64
N VAL A 871 13.65 -31.86 32.59
CA VAL A 871 14.41 -31.19 31.53
C VAL A 871 14.42 -29.69 31.80
N PRO A 872 15.58 -29.02 31.90
CA PRO A 872 15.63 -27.57 32.10
C PRO A 872 15.06 -26.84 30.87
N GLN A 873 13.84 -26.32 31.00
CA GLN A 873 13.13 -25.66 29.90
C GLN A 873 13.62 -24.23 29.62
N LEU A 874 14.28 -23.61 30.61
CA LEU A 874 14.63 -22.19 30.61
C LEU A 874 16.13 -21.98 30.42
N VAL A 875 16.52 -21.67 29.18
CA VAL A 875 17.93 -21.66 28.76
C VAL A 875 18.50 -20.24 28.85
N GLY A 876 19.20 -19.99 29.96
CA GLY A 876 19.90 -18.73 30.24
C GLY A 876 18.98 -17.63 30.74
N LEU A 877 19.41 -16.94 31.81
CA LEU A 877 18.64 -15.89 32.47
C LEU A 877 19.35 -14.54 32.27
N ALA A 878 18.63 -13.58 31.69
CA ALA A 878 19.09 -12.19 31.61
C ALA A 878 18.66 -11.44 32.88
N CYS A 879 19.56 -11.36 33.85
CA CYS A 879 19.47 -10.34 34.89
C CYS A 879 19.94 -9.01 34.30
N LYS A 880 19.07 -8.00 34.29
CA LYS A 880 19.52 -6.62 34.39
C LYS A 880 19.84 -6.33 35.85
N ALA A 881 20.96 -5.66 36.10
CA ALA A 881 21.40 -5.36 37.46
C ALA A 881 20.54 -4.25 38.08
N ILE A 882 20.20 -4.38 39.36
CA ILE A 882 19.72 -3.22 40.13
C ILE A 882 20.87 -2.20 40.15
N SER A 883 20.60 -0.96 39.73
CA SER A 883 21.63 0.07 39.57
C SER A 883 22.45 0.25 40.85
N ALA A 884 23.78 0.26 40.72
CA ALA A 884 24.74 0.16 41.83
C ALA A 884 24.88 1.43 42.68
N ILE A 885 23.78 1.92 43.27
CA ILE A 885 23.74 3.12 44.12
C ILE A 885 23.60 2.78 45.61
N GLN A 886 23.08 1.60 45.96
CA GLN A 886 22.93 1.15 47.36
C GLN A 886 23.81 -0.06 47.76
N LEU A 887 24.47 -0.75 46.82
CA LEU A 887 25.27 -1.96 47.12
C LEU A 887 26.78 -1.73 47.21
N GLU A 888 27.36 -0.73 46.54
CA GLU A 888 28.82 -0.52 46.54
C GLU A 888 29.37 0.19 47.79
N ARG A 889 28.52 0.77 48.63
CA ARG A 889 28.98 1.58 49.79
C ARG A 889 29.32 0.80 51.05
N SER A 890 29.16 -0.53 51.09
CA SER A 890 29.57 -1.35 52.24
C SER A 890 29.81 -2.83 51.87
N TYR A 891 30.89 -3.40 52.43
CA TYR A 891 31.26 -4.82 52.45
C TYR A 891 31.73 -5.47 51.14
N ALA A 892 33.06 -5.53 50.97
CA ALA A 892 33.71 -6.55 50.14
C ALA A 892 33.80 -7.87 50.93
N ILE A 893 33.18 -8.95 50.42
CA ILE A 893 33.20 -10.31 51.01
C ILE A 893 33.36 -11.34 49.86
N PRO A 894 34.13 -12.44 50.02
CA PRO A 894 34.36 -13.43 48.94
C PRO A 894 33.17 -14.38 48.70
N TRP A 895 32.88 -14.71 47.44
CA TRP A 895 31.74 -15.56 47.04
C TRP A 895 32.20 -16.91 46.47
N THR A 896 32.51 -17.89 47.32
CA THR A 896 33.05 -19.20 46.89
C THR A 896 32.47 -20.40 47.64
N SER A 897 31.29 -20.90 47.27
CA SER A 897 30.80 -22.27 47.59
C SER A 897 29.39 -22.62 47.05
N SER A 898 29.20 -22.74 45.74
CA SER A 898 28.06 -23.52 45.16
C SER A 898 28.28 -23.83 43.67
N PRO A 899 27.97 -25.04 43.18
CA PRO A 899 28.19 -25.40 41.77
C PRO A 899 27.32 -24.59 40.78
N TYR A 900 26.23 -23.96 41.24
CA TYR A 900 25.37 -23.12 40.40
C TYR A 900 26.06 -21.83 39.93
N TRP A 901 27.14 -21.36 40.58
CA TRP A 901 27.80 -20.09 40.25
C TRP A 901 28.56 -20.09 38.93
N VAL A 902 28.97 -21.26 38.42
CA VAL A 902 29.75 -21.38 37.17
C VAL A 902 28.98 -20.81 35.96
N PHE A 903 27.64 -20.82 36.00
CA PHE A 903 26.79 -20.25 34.96
C PHE A 903 26.63 -18.72 35.03
N LEU A 904 26.89 -18.08 36.18
CA LEU A 904 26.81 -16.61 36.31
C LEU A 904 28.16 -15.93 36.09
N SER A 905 29.26 -16.49 36.61
CA SER A 905 30.60 -15.88 36.47
C SER A 905 31.04 -15.79 35.00
N GLY A 906 30.76 -16.82 34.20
CA GLY A 906 31.02 -16.81 32.75
C GLY A 906 30.20 -15.80 31.95
N LEU A 907 29.06 -15.34 32.49
CA LEU A 907 28.20 -14.33 31.85
C LEU A 907 28.61 -12.90 32.20
N LEU A 908 29.10 -12.66 33.42
CA LEU A 908 29.65 -11.37 33.85
C LEU A 908 31.07 -11.12 33.31
N SER A 909 31.81 -12.15 32.92
CA SER A 909 33.14 -12.02 32.28
C SER A 909 33.08 -11.77 30.76
N TRP A 910 31.90 -11.45 30.21
CA TRP A 910 31.68 -11.28 28.76
C TRP A 910 30.81 -10.06 28.41
N MET A 911 30.72 -9.10 29.34
CA MET A 911 30.15 -7.75 29.18
C MET A 911 31.21 -6.70 29.55
#